data_AF-A0A6P8RP51-F1
#
_entry.id   AF-A0A6P8RP51-F1
#
_cell.length_a   1.000
_cell.length_b   1.000
_cell.length_c   1.000
_cell.angle_alpha   90.00
_cell.angle_beta   90.00
_cell.angle_gamma   90.00
#
_symmetry.space_group_name_H-M   'P 1'
#
loop_
_entity.id
_entity.type
_entity.pdbx_description
1 polymer ?
#
loop_
_entity_poly.entity_id
_entity_poly.type
_entity_poly.pdbx_seq_one_letter_code
_entity_poly.pdbx_strand_id
1 'polypeptide(L)'
;MTRIMEPSENIITNGVLVSREVSCLEVRVDKQKNKKLVKEKNDILLAVKGSYEKAQRMSFSSGSSSDTVDTFRFHSLKSCEPELTASVEPGLGSSFLGFSFGGDSKSEDFVAVPLKSLPLEQAVRVALPTAEGKQLELELKAKDCPKKLDVRLGFDLCEEEKLFLQKRKKVVAEAVKKVLQLDQDLQDNEVPVVAVMTTGGGVRAMTSLYGTLSGLKKSKLLDCVSYITGASGSTWTMSKLYEDANWSHKDLEEPINDAREHVSKSKTSIFSWERLKYYRKELSERAKEGHKTSFTDLWGLMLEFMFHDGVLENTLSDQQRAVNEGQNPLPLCLAMNVKDANNSTLDFKEWCEFSPYEVRLLKYGASIRAEDFGSEFFMGRLIKKVPESKLCYLQGLWSNIFSINLLDAWFSAVSSENFWHRWTRDRMSEIDEESLVREKRSGDLSTRVLTPSNSFSETLRDIVTSRPIDGEHHNFLKGLQMHRTYNQHSNFCSWRDTELDSSPNQLTPLAEDLCLVDSAYYINASYPPLLRKPRKVDVILSFDYGLTGHFKSVEQTYQYCTKQDICFPKVVLSEEERKNPKECYVFVDDENPEAPVILHFPLVNDTFKKYKAPGVKRSPAELEDGDVHLTSSQSPYRLLNLTYSEHSFNQLLSLTEYNVQNNKDLILQAFRTALERRKHAVAAASGNSHRH
;
A
#
# COMPACT_ATOMS: atom_id res chain seq x y z
N MET A 1 35.33 26.66 33.84
CA MET A 1 34.74 25.80 32.80
C MET A 1 33.55 26.51 32.19
N THR A 2 33.79 27.32 31.17
CA THR A 2 32.73 27.85 30.30
C THR A 2 32.16 26.67 29.53
N ARG A 3 30.96 26.19 29.88
CA ARG A 3 30.17 25.32 29.01
C ARG A 3 29.95 26.11 27.73
N ILE A 4 30.71 25.80 26.69
CA ILE A 4 30.36 26.17 25.33
C ILE A 4 28.99 25.50 25.12
N MET A 5 27.91 26.28 25.19
CA MET A 5 26.59 25.78 24.84
C MET A 5 26.68 25.44 23.37
N GLU A 6 26.70 24.13 23.06
CA GLU A 6 26.50 23.69 21.68
C GLU A 6 25.19 24.32 21.18
N PRO A 7 25.17 24.86 19.95
CA PRO A 7 23.96 25.45 19.40
C PRO A 7 22.81 24.42 19.44
N SER A 8 21.64 24.86 19.89
CA SER A 8 20.45 24.00 19.97
C SER A 8 20.10 23.45 18.59
N GLU A 9 19.98 22.12 18.49
CA GLU A 9 19.56 21.44 17.27
C GLU A 9 18.09 21.75 16.94
N ASN A 10 17.79 22.10 15.69
CA ASN A 10 16.40 22.30 15.26
C ASN A 10 15.75 20.94 14.95
N ILE A 11 14.84 20.52 15.81
CA ILE A 11 14.11 19.26 15.69
C ILE A 11 12.70 19.51 15.15
N ILE A 12 12.25 18.66 14.21
CA ILE A 12 10.86 18.65 13.71
C ILE A 12 10.17 17.38 14.20
N THR A 13 8.97 17.50 14.79
CA THR A 13 8.26 16.35 15.37
C THR A 13 6.74 16.51 15.31
N ASN A 14 6.02 15.39 15.24
CA ASN A 14 4.57 15.30 15.45
C ASN A 14 4.20 14.71 16.83
N GLY A 15 5.15 14.67 17.77
CA GLY A 15 4.99 14.04 19.09
C GLY A 15 5.22 12.52 19.13
N VAL A 16 5.37 11.87 17.96
CA VAL A 16 5.64 10.44 17.82
C VAL A 16 6.95 10.19 17.09
N LEU A 17 7.15 10.83 15.94
CA LEU A 17 8.38 10.79 15.17
C LEU A 17 9.17 12.09 15.30
N VAL A 18 10.48 11.96 15.18
CA VAL A 18 11.47 13.03 15.32
C VAL A 18 12.38 13.02 14.10
N SER A 19 12.38 14.12 13.35
CA SER A 19 13.37 14.41 12.33
C SER A 19 14.43 15.34 12.91
N ARG A 20 15.68 14.90 12.83
CA ARG A 20 16.87 15.61 13.31
C ARG A 20 17.51 16.43 12.19
N GLU A 21 18.46 17.29 12.56
CA GLU A 21 19.20 18.06 11.56
C GLU A 21 20.17 17.17 10.78
N VAL A 22 20.13 17.30 9.46
CA VAL A 22 20.99 16.56 8.53
C VAL A 22 21.94 17.53 7.85
N SER A 23 23.20 17.12 7.78
CA SER A 23 24.23 17.76 6.97
C SER A 23 24.56 16.88 5.76
N CYS A 24 24.81 17.51 4.62
CA CYS A 24 25.23 16.86 3.39
C CYS A 24 26.70 17.18 3.14
N LEU A 25 27.55 16.16 3.04
CA LEU A 25 28.91 16.28 2.56
C LEU A 25 28.94 15.98 1.06
N GLU A 26 29.33 16.95 0.25
CA GLU A 26 29.65 16.75 -1.15
C GLU A 26 31.15 16.48 -1.31
N VAL A 27 31.51 15.34 -1.90
CA VAL A 27 32.89 14.94 -2.21
C VAL A 27 33.05 14.91 -3.71
N ARG A 28 33.91 15.78 -4.25
CA ARG A 28 34.23 15.82 -5.68
C ARG A 28 35.60 15.20 -5.91
N VAL A 29 35.66 14.31 -6.88
CA VAL A 29 36.87 13.59 -7.27
C VAL A 29 37.15 13.87 -8.74
N ASP A 30 38.25 14.58 -9.00
CA ASP A 30 38.68 14.93 -10.34
C ASP A 30 39.60 13.84 -10.90
N LYS A 31 39.16 13.16 -11.97
CA LYS A 31 39.90 12.08 -12.63
C LYS A 31 41.20 12.60 -13.25
N GLN A 32 41.24 13.87 -13.67
CA GLN A 32 42.44 14.46 -14.25
C GLN A 32 43.52 14.73 -13.22
N LYS A 33 43.15 15.22 -12.05
CA LYS A 33 44.09 15.45 -10.93
C LYS A 33 44.59 14.14 -10.36
N ASN A 34 43.73 13.12 -10.33
CA ASN A 34 44.07 11.80 -9.82
C ASN A 34 44.56 10.83 -10.92
N LYS A 35 45.00 11.31 -12.10
CA LYS A 35 45.42 10.52 -13.28
C LYS A 35 46.38 9.35 -12.97
N LYS A 36 47.26 9.52 -11.98
CA LYS A 36 48.23 8.48 -11.59
C LYS A 36 47.52 7.26 -11.00
N LEU A 37 46.49 7.46 -10.16
CA LEU A 37 45.68 6.42 -9.56
C LEU A 37 44.74 5.77 -10.60
N VAL A 38 44.22 6.57 -11.53
CA VAL A 38 43.39 6.10 -12.65
C VAL A 38 44.12 5.08 -13.52
N LYS A 39 45.41 5.31 -13.83
CA LYS A 39 46.21 4.43 -14.70
C LYS A 39 46.40 3.02 -14.15
N GLU A 40 46.32 2.86 -12.84
CA GLU A 40 46.60 1.59 -12.14
C GLU A 40 45.34 0.76 -11.89
N LYS A 41 44.16 1.24 -12.31
CA LYS A 41 42.86 0.58 -12.07
C LYS A 41 42.56 0.35 -10.58
N ASN A 42 43.00 1.25 -9.71
CA ASN A 42 42.65 1.19 -8.29
C ASN A 42 41.29 1.81 -8.04
N ASP A 43 40.41 1.15 -7.29
CA ASP A 43 39.13 1.73 -6.89
C ASP A 43 39.32 2.69 -5.71
N ILE A 44 38.54 3.77 -5.67
CA ILE A 44 38.48 4.67 -4.50
C ILE A 44 37.24 4.32 -3.69
N LEU A 45 37.42 4.03 -2.40
CA LEU A 45 36.34 3.83 -1.46
C LEU A 45 36.24 5.06 -0.54
N LEU A 46 35.08 5.72 -0.54
CA LEU A 46 34.74 6.83 0.34
C LEU A 46 33.70 6.34 1.34
N ALA A 47 33.93 6.51 2.63
CA ALA A 47 32.98 6.10 3.66
C ALA A 47 32.78 7.19 4.71
N VAL A 48 31.54 7.38 5.14
CA VAL A 48 31.16 8.28 6.23
C VAL A 48 30.32 7.49 7.21
N LYS A 49 30.90 7.13 8.35
CA LYS A 49 30.20 6.31 9.36
C LYS A 49 28.97 7.05 9.89
N GLY A 50 27.83 6.37 9.93
CA GLY A 50 26.56 6.95 10.37
C GLY A 50 25.86 7.84 9.34
N SER A 51 26.39 7.94 8.12
CA SER A 51 25.65 8.51 6.98
C SER A 51 24.63 7.51 6.42
N TYR A 52 23.65 8.02 5.68
CA TYR A 52 22.68 7.23 4.92
C TYR A 52 23.37 6.28 3.94
N GLU A 53 24.33 6.80 3.17
CA GLU A 53 25.03 6.08 2.12
C GLU A 53 26.03 5.07 2.67
N LYS A 54 26.52 5.28 3.91
CA LYS A 54 27.55 4.49 4.59
C LYS A 54 28.91 4.53 3.87
N ALA A 55 28.98 4.00 2.65
CA ALA A 55 30.15 4.01 1.78
C ALA A 55 29.78 4.07 0.29
N GLN A 56 30.61 4.71 -0.53
CA GLN A 56 30.47 4.83 -1.98
C GLN A 56 31.82 4.53 -2.64
N ARG A 57 31.79 3.76 -3.74
CA ARG A 57 32.98 3.36 -4.48
C ARG A 57 32.99 4.00 -5.87
N MET A 58 34.18 4.47 -6.28
CA MET A 58 34.48 4.86 -7.64
C MET A 58 35.39 3.82 -8.27
N SER A 59 35.00 3.30 -9.44
CA SER A 59 35.84 2.45 -10.26
C SER A 59 36.28 3.17 -11.53
N PHE A 60 37.57 3.08 -11.87
CA PHE A 60 38.11 3.70 -13.08
C PHE A 60 38.04 2.79 -14.33
N SER A 61 37.50 1.57 -14.20
CA SER A 61 37.55 0.51 -15.22
C SER A 61 36.33 0.46 -16.16
N SER A 62 35.23 1.18 -15.88
CA SER A 62 34.07 1.22 -16.79
C SER A 62 34.14 2.42 -17.73
N GLY A 63 34.49 2.18 -18.99
CA GLY A 63 34.39 3.19 -20.04
C GLY A 63 32.95 3.65 -20.25
N SER A 64 32.76 4.98 -20.33
CA SER A 64 31.76 5.71 -21.16
C SER A 64 31.24 7.03 -20.57
N SER A 65 31.59 7.45 -19.35
CA SER A 65 31.19 8.81 -18.91
C SER A 65 32.16 9.87 -19.44
N SER A 66 31.63 10.89 -20.13
CA SER A 66 32.36 12.09 -20.58
C SER A 66 32.83 12.97 -19.43
N ASP A 67 32.38 12.69 -18.21
CA ASP A 67 32.59 13.53 -17.04
C ASP A 67 33.95 13.27 -16.40
N THR A 68 34.74 14.34 -16.38
CA THR A 68 36.09 14.39 -15.81
C THR A 68 36.07 14.45 -14.27
N VAL A 69 34.92 14.73 -13.67
CA VAL A 69 34.74 14.88 -12.22
C VAL A 69 33.50 14.08 -11.80
N ASP A 70 33.65 13.18 -10.84
CA ASP A 70 32.51 12.52 -10.20
C ASP A 70 32.23 13.19 -8.85
N THR A 71 30.94 13.24 -8.48
CA THR A 71 30.48 13.87 -7.24
C THR A 71 29.70 12.87 -6.40
N PHE A 72 30.11 12.70 -5.15
CA PHE A 72 29.45 11.84 -4.15
C PHE A 72 28.81 12.71 -3.08
N ARG A 73 27.70 12.24 -2.52
CA ARG A 73 27.00 12.92 -1.42
C ARG A 73 26.82 11.99 -0.25
N PHE A 74 27.09 12.47 0.96
CA PHE A 74 26.86 11.74 2.20
C PHE A 74 25.94 12.54 3.11
N HIS A 75 24.82 11.96 3.51
CA HIS A 75 23.83 12.58 4.39
C HIS A 75 23.97 12.01 5.80
N SER A 76 24.23 12.85 6.79
CA SER A 76 24.49 12.40 8.17
C SER A 76 23.93 13.38 9.19
N LEU A 77 23.71 12.90 10.42
CA LEU A 77 23.22 13.74 11.51
C LEU A 77 24.28 14.78 11.90
N LYS A 78 23.88 16.04 11.95
CA LYS A 78 24.77 17.17 12.27
C LYS A 78 25.41 17.03 13.66
N SER A 79 24.70 16.40 14.59
CA SER A 79 25.17 16.17 15.96
C SER A 79 26.23 15.08 16.10
N CYS A 80 26.35 14.16 15.15
CA CYS A 80 27.08 12.89 15.34
C CYS A 80 28.56 12.95 14.96
N GLU A 81 29.12 14.14 14.72
CA GLU A 81 30.52 14.36 14.31
C GLU A 81 31.02 13.30 13.30
N PRO A 82 30.40 13.19 12.12
CA PRO A 82 30.81 12.17 11.17
C PRO A 82 32.22 12.47 10.66
N GLU A 83 32.96 11.41 10.34
CA GLU A 83 34.28 11.49 9.72
C GLU A 83 34.23 10.85 8.33
N LEU A 84 34.83 11.52 7.35
CA LEU A 84 35.06 10.93 6.03
C LEU A 84 36.37 10.13 6.07
N THR A 85 36.29 8.85 5.77
CA THR A 85 37.44 7.99 5.50
C THR A 85 37.52 7.72 4.01
N ALA A 86 38.71 7.85 3.43
CA ALA A 86 38.96 7.48 2.04
C ALA A 86 40.11 6.46 1.97
N SER A 87 39.95 5.43 1.14
CA SER A 87 40.99 4.45 0.84
C SER A 87 41.07 4.19 -0.68
N VAL A 88 42.24 3.73 -1.10
CA VAL A 88 42.52 3.31 -2.49
C VAL A 88 42.79 1.81 -2.46
N GLU A 89 41.98 1.04 -3.19
CA GLU A 89 42.02 -0.43 -3.20
C GLU A 89 42.40 -0.95 -4.59
N PRO A 90 43.17 -2.05 -4.72
CA PRO A 90 43.41 -2.68 -6.01
C PRO A 90 42.09 -3.18 -6.62
N GLY A 91 41.80 -2.84 -7.88
CA GLY A 91 40.54 -3.23 -8.53
C GLY A 91 40.42 -4.74 -8.70
N LEU A 92 39.59 -5.41 -7.89
CA LEU A 92 39.20 -6.81 -8.11
C LEU A 92 38.17 -6.87 -9.24
N GLY A 93 38.51 -7.59 -10.32
CA GLY A 93 37.54 -8.01 -11.32
C GLY A 93 36.39 -8.80 -10.66
N SER A 94 35.17 -8.29 -10.80
CA SER A 94 33.89 -8.96 -10.58
C SER A 94 33.90 -10.18 -9.65
N SER A 95 33.75 -9.98 -8.35
CA SER A 95 33.24 -11.04 -7.46
C SER A 95 32.41 -10.40 -6.34
N PHE A 96 31.10 -10.57 -6.48
CA PHE A 96 30.07 -10.18 -5.53
C PHE A 96 30.09 -11.19 -4.38
N LEU A 97 30.35 -10.78 -3.14
CA LEU A 97 29.92 -11.44 -1.90
C LEU A 97 30.20 -10.50 -0.71
N GLY A 98 29.19 -10.30 0.13
CA GLY A 98 29.13 -9.25 1.15
C GLY A 98 30.25 -9.28 2.19
N PHE A 99 30.77 -8.09 2.51
CA PHE A 99 31.59 -7.88 3.69
C PHE A 99 30.70 -7.54 4.89
N SER A 100 30.60 -8.50 5.81
CA SER A 100 30.18 -8.26 7.19
C SER A 100 31.16 -7.31 7.85
N PHE A 101 30.67 -6.25 8.49
CA PHE A 101 31.44 -5.46 9.46
C PHE A 101 31.68 -6.31 10.71
N GLY A 102 32.68 -7.18 10.65
CA GLY A 102 33.04 -8.09 11.73
C GLY A 102 34.17 -9.01 11.31
N GLY A 103 35.40 -8.52 11.37
CA GLY A 103 36.60 -9.31 11.12
C GLY A 103 37.82 -8.42 10.95
N ASP A 104 38.78 -8.54 11.87
CA ASP A 104 40.10 -7.91 11.83
C ASP A 104 40.84 -8.27 10.54
N SER A 105 40.79 -7.41 9.53
CA SER A 105 41.76 -7.43 8.43
C SER A 105 42.71 -6.24 8.58
N LYS A 106 43.95 -6.53 8.98
CA LYS A 106 45.05 -5.55 9.01
C LYS A 106 45.52 -5.24 7.58
N SER A 107 45.25 -4.01 7.11
CA SER A 107 46.01 -3.21 6.09
C SER A 107 45.10 -2.07 5.61
N GLU A 108 45.49 -0.84 5.25
CA GLU A 108 46.65 0.03 5.33
C GLU A 108 46.06 1.45 5.06
N ASP A 109 46.53 2.48 5.77
CA ASP A 109 46.30 3.93 5.60
C ASP A 109 44.88 4.46 5.28
N PHE A 110 44.12 4.80 6.34
CA PHE A 110 42.94 5.67 6.23
C PHE A 110 43.27 7.07 6.74
N VAL A 111 42.83 8.10 6.01
CA VAL A 111 42.77 9.45 6.57
C VAL A 111 41.33 9.80 6.87
N ALA A 112 41.07 10.14 8.13
CA ALA A 112 39.79 10.65 8.60
C ALA A 112 39.77 12.18 8.50
N VAL A 113 38.77 12.73 7.82
CA VAL A 113 38.49 14.16 7.81
C VAL A 113 37.26 14.43 8.68
N PRO A 114 37.41 15.08 9.86
CA PRO A 114 36.29 15.44 10.71
C PRO A 114 35.43 16.50 10.04
N LEU A 115 34.13 16.24 9.85
CA LEU A 115 33.27 17.15 9.08
C LEU A 115 33.01 18.49 9.77
N LYS A 116 33.07 18.55 11.11
CA LYS A 116 32.98 19.83 11.86
C LYS A 116 34.14 20.79 11.56
N SER A 117 35.27 20.29 11.05
CA SER A 117 36.41 21.14 10.68
C SER A 117 36.20 21.86 9.34
N LEU A 118 35.21 21.45 8.55
CA LEU A 118 34.93 22.06 7.25
C LEU A 118 34.09 23.33 7.41
N PRO A 119 34.50 24.46 6.81
CA PRO A 119 33.68 25.65 6.75
C PRO A 119 32.40 25.37 5.96
N LEU A 120 31.26 25.73 6.55
CA LEU A 120 29.94 25.52 5.94
C LEU A 120 29.84 26.26 4.59
N GLU A 121 29.27 25.60 3.59
CA GLU A 121 29.09 26.10 2.22
C GLU A 121 30.36 26.47 1.44
N GLN A 122 31.54 26.20 1.98
CA GLN A 122 32.82 26.45 1.34
C GLN A 122 33.50 25.14 0.91
N ALA A 123 34.09 25.14 -0.28
CA ALA A 123 34.82 23.99 -0.80
C ALA A 123 36.26 24.01 -0.25
N VAL A 124 36.67 22.90 0.37
CA VAL A 124 38.02 22.68 0.89
C VAL A 124 38.69 21.58 0.10
N ARG A 125 39.92 21.82 -0.35
CA ARG A 125 40.72 20.80 -1.00
C ARG A 125 41.54 20.05 0.03
N VAL A 126 41.49 18.73 -0.02
CA VAL A 126 42.21 17.84 0.86
C VAL A 126 43.05 16.89 0.00
N ALA A 127 44.34 16.81 0.28
CA ALA A 127 45.25 15.85 -0.33
C ALA A 127 45.56 14.77 0.70
N LEU A 128 45.14 13.54 0.42
CA LEU A 128 45.28 12.41 1.32
C LEU A 128 46.47 11.54 0.90
N PRO A 129 47.47 11.31 1.77
CA PRO A 129 48.54 10.37 1.46
C PRO A 129 48.00 8.94 1.30
N THR A 130 48.52 8.21 0.31
CA THR A 130 48.27 6.78 0.12
C THR A 130 49.52 5.96 0.43
N ALA A 131 49.35 4.67 0.73
CA ALA A 131 50.43 3.74 1.12
C ALA A 131 51.63 3.69 0.15
N GLU A 132 51.41 4.02 -1.13
CA GLU A 132 52.46 4.07 -2.16
C GLU A 132 53.17 5.44 -2.28
N GLY A 133 52.98 6.35 -1.32
CA GLY A 133 53.55 7.71 -1.34
C GLY A 133 52.90 8.64 -2.37
N LYS A 134 51.69 8.31 -2.86
CA LYS A 134 50.90 9.15 -3.76
C LYS A 134 49.89 9.99 -2.95
N GLN A 135 49.28 10.98 -3.59
CA GLN A 135 48.26 11.82 -2.98
C GLN A 135 46.93 11.65 -3.73
N LEU A 136 45.87 11.34 -2.99
CA LEU A 136 44.49 11.39 -3.44
C LEU A 136 43.95 12.79 -3.19
N GLU A 137 43.65 13.52 -4.26
CA GLU A 137 43.08 14.87 -4.17
C GLU A 137 41.55 14.81 -4.18
N LEU A 138 40.94 15.34 -3.12
CA LEU A 138 39.49 15.46 -2.94
C LEU A 138 39.11 16.94 -2.75
N GLU A 139 37.96 17.33 -3.28
CA GLU A 139 37.32 18.60 -2.94
C GLU A 139 36.06 18.32 -2.12
N LEU A 140 36.05 18.80 -0.88
CA LEU A 140 35.02 18.54 0.12
C LEU A 140 34.20 19.81 0.34
N LYS A 141 32.88 19.70 0.32
CA LYS A 141 31.98 20.81 0.64
C LYS A 141 30.87 20.33 1.57
N ALA A 142 30.86 20.84 2.81
CA ALA A 142 29.77 20.62 3.75
C ALA A 142 28.62 21.60 3.48
N LYS A 143 27.39 21.08 3.41
CA LYS A 143 26.16 21.83 3.16
C LYS A 143 25.11 21.48 4.21
N ASP A 144 24.26 22.44 4.53
CA ASP A 144 23.06 22.16 5.33
C ASP A 144 21.96 21.61 4.41
N CYS A 145 21.28 20.53 4.84
CA CYS A 145 20.11 20.03 4.11
C CYS A 145 18.91 20.98 4.29
N PRO A 146 17.96 20.99 3.35
CA PRO A 146 16.72 21.76 3.50
C PRO A 146 16.02 21.47 4.83
N LYS A 147 15.52 22.53 5.49
CA LYS A 147 14.76 22.38 6.74
C LYS A 147 13.36 21.80 6.51
N LYS A 148 12.77 22.05 5.34
CA LYS A 148 11.46 21.49 4.96
C LYS A 148 11.61 19.97 4.75
N LEU A 149 10.68 19.21 5.31
CA LEU A 149 10.59 17.77 5.11
C LEU A 149 9.75 17.46 3.87
N ASP A 150 10.12 16.38 3.18
CA ASP A 150 9.33 15.78 2.11
C ASP A 150 8.33 14.76 2.69
N VAL A 151 8.64 14.17 3.85
CA VAL A 151 7.70 13.42 4.67
C VAL A 151 6.89 14.38 5.53
N ARG A 152 5.58 14.37 5.35
CA ARG A 152 4.62 15.11 6.16
C ARG A 152 4.41 14.39 7.49
N LEU A 153 4.75 15.05 8.59
CA LEU A 153 4.52 14.56 9.95
C LEU A 153 3.25 15.21 10.54
N GLY A 154 2.16 14.45 10.62
CA GLY A 154 0.90 14.90 11.23
C GLY A 154 -0.24 13.89 11.12
N PHE A 155 -1.07 13.82 12.17
CA PHE A 155 -2.20 12.88 12.25
C PHE A 155 -3.47 13.37 11.54
N ASP A 156 -3.59 14.67 11.28
CA ASP A 156 -4.70 15.24 10.51
C ASP A 156 -4.66 14.83 9.03
N LEU A 157 -5.74 15.16 8.31
CA LEU A 157 -5.81 15.07 6.85
C LEU A 157 -4.79 16.00 6.19
N CYS A 158 -4.32 15.66 4.99
CA CYS A 158 -3.58 16.59 4.15
C CYS A 158 -4.50 17.72 3.65
N GLU A 159 -3.91 18.80 3.15
CA GLU A 159 -4.70 19.95 2.68
C GLU A 159 -5.53 19.60 1.44
N GLU A 160 -5.00 18.72 0.58
CA GLU A 160 -5.66 18.20 -0.61
C GLU A 160 -6.92 17.42 -0.25
N GLU A 161 -6.87 16.54 0.76
CA GLU A 161 -8.05 15.80 1.23
C GLU A 161 -9.08 16.73 1.90
N LYS A 162 -8.64 17.78 2.61
CA LYS A 162 -9.55 18.80 3.16
C LYS A 162 -10.27 19.58 2.07
N LEU A 163 -9.55 19.99 1.03
CA LEU A 163 -10.11 20.68 -0.14
C LEU A 163 -11.07 19.77 -0.91
N PHE A 164 -10.72 18.49 -1.09
CA PHE A 164 -11.60 17.46 -1.63
C PHE A 164 -12.92 17.41 -0.84
N LEU A 165 -12.85 17.27 0.49
CA LEU A 165 -14.04 17.20 1.33
C LEU A 165 -14.92 18.45 1.23
N GLN A 166 -14.33 19.65 1.16
CA GLN A 166 -15.09 20.90 0.97
C GLN A 166 -15.89 20.89 -0.34
N LYS A 167 -15.32 20.36 -1.43
CA LYS A 167 -16.00 20.24 -2.72
C LYS A 167 -17.02 19.10 -2.71
N ARG A 168 -16.62 17.91 -2.26
CA ARG A 168 -17.45 16.70 -2.25
C ARG A 168 -18.68 16.87 -1.37
N LYS A 169 -18.57 17.56 -0.23
CA LYS A 169 -19.71 17.83 0.65
C LYS A 169 -20.85 18.55 -0.04
N LYS A 170 -20.59 19.42 -1.02
CA LYS A 170 -21.65 20.09 -1.78
C LYS A 170 -22.45 19.10 -2.63
N VAL A 171 -21.74 18.18 -3.29
CA VAL A 171 -22.35 17.08 -4.07
C VAL A 171 -23.17 16.16 -3.15
N VAL A 172 -22.59 15.76 -2.01
CA VAL A 172 -23.24 14.91 -1.02
C VAL A 172 -24.48 15.59 -0.43
N ALA A 173 -24.40 16.89 -0.09
CA ALA A 173 -25.53 17.65 0.44
C ALA A 173 -26.72 17.63 -0.51
N GLU A 174 -26.48 17.90 -1.79
CA GLU A 174 -27.52 17.90 -2.82
C GLU A 174 -28.10 16.49 -3.03
N ALA A 175 -27.24 15.46 -3.08
CA ALA A 175 -27.65 14.07 -3.25
C ALA A 175 -28.48 13.57 -2.05
N VAL A 176 -28.02 13.80 -0.81
CA VAL A 176 -28.70 13.42 0.43
C VAL A 176 -30.06 14.11 0.53
N LYS A 177 -30.14 15.42 0.22
CA LYS A 177 -31.41 16.16 0.15
C LYS A 177 -32.40 15.49 -0.80
N LYS A 178 -31.95 15.13 -2.01
CA LYS A 178 -32.80 14.50 -3.03
C LYS A 178 -33.29 13.12 -2.61
N VAL A 179 -32.42 12.25 -2.08
CA VAL A 179 -32.80 10.86 -1.74
C VAL A 179 -33.63 10.77 -0.47
N LEU A 180 -33.41 11.66 0.50
CA LEU A 180 -34.21 11.74 1.73
C LEU A 180 -35.46 12.61 1.60
N GLN A 181 -35.60 13.34 0.49
CA GLN A 181 -36.70 14.28 0.24
C GLN A 181 -36.79 15.36 1.34
N LEU A 182 -35.66 15.99 1.66
CA LEU A 182 -35.60 17.04 2.68
C LEU A 182 -36.14 18.37 2.14
N ASP A 183 -36.93 19.06 2.95
CA ASP A 183 -37.51 20.36 2.60
C ASP A 183 -36.44 21.48 2.53
N GLN A 184 -35.43 21.41 3.39
CA GLN A 184 -34.40 22.43 3.54
C GLN A 184 -33.03 21.94 3.04
N ASP A 185 -32.21 22.89 2.59
CA ASP A 185 -30.80 22.61 2.28
C ASP A 185 -30.01 22.29 3.55
N LEU A 186 -29.11 21.31 3.43
CA LEU A 186 -28.22 20.91 4.51
C LEU A 186 -27.09 21.93 4.68
N GLN A 187 -26.81 22.29 5.94
CA GLN A 187 -25.62 23.09 6.26
C GLN A 187 -24.35 22.22 6.22
N ASP A 188 -23.18 22.82 5.94
CA ASP A 188 -21.89 22.11 5.77
C ASP A 188 -21.50 21.19 6.95
N ASN A 189 -21.95 21.50 8.16
CA ASN A 189 -21.73 20.74 9.39
C ASN A 189 -22.79 19.65 9.65
N GLU A 190 -23.91 19.67 8.92
CA GLU A 190 -24.98 18.66 8.95
C GLU A 190 -24.77 17.55 7.92
N VAL A 191 -24.02 17.82 6.85
CA VAL A 191 -23.76 16.84 5.78
C VAL A 191 -23.02 15.61 6.34
N PRO A 192 -23.63 14.40 6.26
CA PRO A 192 -22.98 13.20 6.76
C PRO A 192 -21.86 12.74 5.81
N VAL A 193 -20.79 12.21 6.39
CA VAL A 193 -19.70 11.55 5.67
C VAL A 193 -20.05 10.07 5.54
N VAL A 194 -20.48 9.68 4.34
CA VAL A 194 -20.79 8.27 4.00
C VAL A 194 -19.59 7.65 3.30
N ALA A 195 -19.24 6.42 3.67
CA ALA A 195 -18.17 5.66 3.03
C ALA A 195 -18.67 4.31 2.53
N VAL A 196 -18.07 3.84 1.44
CA VAL A 196 -18.15 2.46 0.97
C VAL A 196 -16.88 1.75 1.40
N MET A 197 -17.04 0.63 2.08
CA MET A 197 -15.94 -0.25 2.50
C MET A 197 -16.09 -1.59 1.78
N THR A 198 -14.98 -2.10 1.24
CA THR A 198 -14.99 -3.37 0.52
C THR A 198 -13.92 -4.32 1.05
N THR A 199 -14.20 -5.61 0.94
CA THR A 199 -13.23 -6.68 1.23
C THR A 199 -12.47 -7.10 -0.03
N GLY A 200 -11.43 -7.92 0.14
CA GLY A 200 -10.77 -8.62 -0.96
C GLY A 200 -11.51 -9.85 -1.45
N GLY A 201 -10.97 -10.50 -2.48
CA GLY A 201 -11.55 -11.71 -3.07
C GLY A 201 -11.26 -11.94 -4.56
N GLY A 202 -10.16 -11.41 -5.10
CA GLY A 202 -9.80 -11.57 -6.52
C GLY A 202 -10.88 -11.07 -7.49
N VAL A 203 -11.11 -11.81 -8.58
CA VAL A 203 -12.11 -11.44 -9.60
C VAL A 203 -13.53 -11.40 -9.03
N ARG A 204 -13.84 -12.22 -8.02
CA ARG A 204 -15.13 -12.19 -7.33
C ARG A 204 -15.37 -10.81 -6.71
N ALA A 205 -14.40 -10.28 -5.97
CA ALA A 205 -14.49 -8.95 -5.37
C ALA A 205 -14.56 -7.85 -6.44
N MET A 206 -13.75 -7.97 -7.51
CA MET A 206 -13.76 -7.06 -8.65
C MET A 206 -15.17 -6.97 -9.28
N THR A 207 -15.74 -8.10 -9.70
CA THR A 207 -17.08 -8.17 -10.31
C THR A 207 -18.18 -7.72 -9.34
N SER A 208 -18.09 -8.12 -8.07
CA SER A 208 -19.06 -7.74 -7.04
C SER A 208 -19.08 -6.24 -6.77
N LEU A 209 -17.91 -5.59 -6.81
CA LEU A 209 -17.83 -4.13 -6.64
C LEU A 209 -18.45 -3.38 -7.82
N TYR A 210 -18.28 -3.85 -9.05
CA TYR A 210 -18.98 -3.28 -10.20
C TYR A 210 -20.50 -3.33 -10.02
N GLY A 211 -21.04 -4.48 -9.61
CA GLY A 211 -22.48 -4.64 -9.37
C GLY A 211 -22.97 -3.78 -8.22
N THR A 212 -22.21 -3.73 -7.12
CA THR A 212 -22.49 -2.86 -5.96
C THR A 212 -22.57 -1.38 -6.35
N LEU A 213 -21.57 -0.87 -7.08
CA LEU A 213 -21.55 0.53 -7.54
C LEU A 213 -22.69 0.81 -8.54
N SER A 214 -23.00 -0.14 -9.41
CA SER A 214 -24.18 -0.06 -10.30
C SER A 214 -25.48 0.05 -9.49
N GLY A 215 -25.65 -0.78 -8.45
CA GLY A 215 -26.79 -0.73 -7.55
C GLY A 215 -26.92 0.59 -6.81
N LEU A 216 -25.81 1.16 -6.32
CA LEU A 216 -25.79 2.48 -5.69
C LEU A 216 -26.14 3.58 -6.68
N LYS A 217 -25.61 3.53 -7.91
CA LYS A 217 -25.89 4.51 -8.97
C LYS A 217 -27.37 4.48 -9.38
N LYS A 218 -27.91 3.30 -9.68
CA LYS A 218 -29.34 3.10 -10.02
C LYS A 218 -30.27 3.53 -8.88
N SER A 219 -29.81 3.39 -7.63
CA SER A 219 -30.54 3.85 -6.45
C SER A 219 -30.41 5.34 -6.16
N LYS A 220 -29.59 6.08 -6.93
CA LYS A 220 -29.21 7.50 -6.73
C LYS A 220 -28.43 7.76 -5.43
N LEU A 221 -27.74 6.75 -4.92
CA LEU A 221 -27.00 6.79 -3.65
C LEU A 221 -25.49 7.04 -3.84
N LEU A 222 -24.94 6.80 -5.04
CA LEU A 222 -23.49 6.91 -5.29
C LEU A 222 -22.95 8.33 -5.01
N ASP A 223 -23.71 9.37 -5.35
CA ASP A 223 -23.34 10.76 -5.10
C ASP A 223 -23.38 11.13 -3.60
N CYS A 224 -24.01 10.31 -2.75
CA CYS A 224 -23.99 10.49 -1.30
C CYS A 224 -22.66 10.02 -0.68
N VAL A 225 -21.84 9.25 -1.40
CA VAL A 225 -20.60 8.63 -0.89
C VAL A 225 -19.44 9.63 -0.95
N SER A 226 -18.72 9.80 0.15
CA SER A 226 -17.50 10.62 0.23
C SER A 226 -16.22 9.82 0.01
N TYR A 227 -16.17 8.57 0.48
CA TYR A 227 -14.99 7.70 0.40
C TYR A 227 -15.36 6.31 -0.15
N ILE A 228 -14.47 5.71 -0.95
CA ILE A 228 -14.52 4.29 -1.31
C ILE A 228 -13.19 3.66 -0.89
N THR A 229 -13.24 2.59 -0.10
CA THR A 229 -12.04 1.87 0.32
C THR A 229 -11.96 0.48 -0.29
N GLY A 230 -10.75 0.10 -0.70
CA GLY A 230 -10.45 -1.14 -1.40
C GLY A 230 -9.36 -1.96 -0.74
N ALA A 231 -9.56 -3.27 -0.72
CA ALA A 231 -8.57 -4.28 -0.38
C ALA A 231 -8.49 -5.33 -1.50
N SER A 232 -7.28 -5.82 -1.81
CA SER A 232 -7.06 -6.91 -2.77
C SER A 232 -7.82 -6.70 -4.10
N GLY A 233 -8.54 -7.71 -4.60
CA GLY A 233 -9.28 -7.65 -5.87
C GLY A 233 -10.25 -6.47 -6.04
N SER A 234 -10.79 -5.88 -4.96
CA SER A 234 -11.63 -4.66 -5.07
C SER A 234 -10.83 -3.46 -5.60
N THR A 235 -9.51 -3.42 -5.35
CA THR A 235 -8.63 -2.38 -5.87
C THR A 235 -8.48 -2.44 -7.38
N TRP A 236 -8.77 -3.58 -8.03
CA TRP A 236 -8.71 -3.71 -9.49
C TRP A 236 -9.85 -2.92 -10.15
N THR A 237 -11.08 -3.06 -9.66
CA THR A 237 -12.24 -2.26 -10.09
C THR A 237 -12.02 -0.78 -9.82
N MET A 238 -11.51 -0.42 -8.64
CA MET A 238 -11.19 0.98 -8.33
C MET A 238 -10.13 1.53 -9.28
N SER A 239 -9.04 0.80 -9.53
CA SER A 239 -7.98 1.24 -10.42
C SER A 239 -8.52 1.56 -11.82
N LYS A 240 -9.36 0.66 -12.39
CA LYS A 240 -9.97 0.84 -13.70
C LYS A 240 -10.95 2.03 -13.75
N LEU A 241 -11.83 2.15 -12.77
CA LEU A 241 -12.85 3.22 -12.76
C LEU A 241 -12.21 4.61 -12.66
N TYR A 242 -11.17 4.76 -11.83
CA TYR A 242 -10.53 6.05 -11.60
C TYR A 242 -9.56 6.47 -12.72
N GLU A 243 -9.42 5.66 -13.77
CA GLU A 243 -8.87 6.12 -15.04
C GLU A 243 -9.77 7.22 -15.64
N ASP A 244 -11.08 7.18 -15.44
CA ASP A 244 -11.98 8.22 -15.94
C ASP A 244 -12.28 9.28 -14.88
N ALA A 245 -11.97 10.54 -15.21
CA ALA A 245 -12.18 11.67 -14.31
C ALA A 245 -13.64 11.87 -13.87
N ASN A 246 -14.62 11.33 -14.62
CA ASN A 246 -16.06 11.49 -14.36
C ASN A 246 -16.80 10.15 -14.28
N TRP A 247 -16.12 9.06 -13.93
CA TRP A 247 -16.69 7.70 -13.96
C TRP A 247 -18.03 7.57 -13.24
N SER A 248 -18.19 8.18 -12.05
CA SER A 248 -19.43 8.03 -11.27
C SER A 248 -20.61 8.81 -11.85
N HIS A 249 -20.34 9.78 -12.74
CA HIS A 249 -21.35 10.56 -13.46
C HIS A 249 -21.78 9.89 -14.78
N LYS A 250 -20.95 9.02 -15.36
CA LYS A 250 -21.23 8.27 -16.60
C LYS A 250 -21.88 6.92 -16.33
N ASP A 251 -22.48 6.32 -17.35
CA ASP A 251 -22.95 4.93 -17.22
C ASP A 251 -21.77 3.99 -16.92
N LEU A 252 -22.01 3.01 -16.05
CA LEU A 252 -21.01 1.98 -15.72
C LEU A 252 -21.04 0.81 -16.71
N GLU A 253 -21.97 0.78 -17.66
CA GLU A 253 -22.05 -0.29 -18.67
C GLU A 253 -20.75 -0.48 -19.45
N GLU A 254 -20.09 0.59 -19.89
CA GLU A 254 -18.83 0.52 -20.64
C GLU A 254 -17.71 -0.18 -19.84
N PRO A 255 -17.31 0.30 -18.63
CA PRO A 255 -16.28 -0.38 -17.85
C PRO A 255 -16.71 -1.78 -17.36
N ILE A 256 -18.01 -2.03 -17.17
CA ILE A 256 -18.52 -3.37 -16.85
C ILE A 256 -18.34 -4.33 -18.04
N ASN A 257 -18.63 -3.88 -19.26
CA ASN A 257 -18.48 -4.68 -20.46
C ASN A 257 -17.00 -4.98 -20.75
N ASP A 258 -16.12 -3.98 -20.57
CA ASP A 258 -14.67 -4.15 -20.66
C ASP A 258 -14.15 -5.20 -19.65
N ALA A 259 -14.59 -5.09 -18.39
CA ALA A 259 -14.26 -6.08 -17.37
C ALA A 259 -14.80 -7.48 -17.70
N ARG A 260 -16.04 -7.59 -18.21
CA ARG A 260 -16.65 -8.86 -18.60
C ARG A 260 -15.84 -9.55 -19.70
N GLU A 261 -15.47 -8.80 -20.73
CA GLU A 261 -14.67 -9.30 -21.85
C GLU A 261 -13.34 -9.85 -21.35
N HIS A 262 -12.58 -9.05 -20.60
CA HIS A 262 -11.26 -9.45 -20.10
C HIS A 262 -11.32 -10.62 -19.12
N VAL A 263 -12.29 -10.63 -18.20
CA VAL A 263 -12.49 -11.76 -17.29
C VAL A 263 -12.82 -13.05 -18.05
N SER A 264 -13.54 -12.97 -19.17
CA SER A 264 -13.95 -14.15 -19.94
C SER A 264 -12.85 -14.71 -20.85
N LYS A 265 -11.83 -13.91 -21.19
CA LYS A 265 -10.69 -14.35 -22.02
C LYS A 265 -9.87 -15.45 -21.35
N SER A 266 -9.31 -16.35 -22.14
CA SER A 266 -8.32 -17.33 -21.66
C SER A 266 -7.06 -16.62 -21.13
N LYS A 267 -6.60 -17.01 -19.94
CA LYS A 267 -5.40 -16.46 -19.30
C LYS A 267 -4.11 -17.20 -19.68
N THR A 268 -4.15 -18.13 -20.64
CA THR A 268 -2.97 -18.93 -21.03
C THR A 268 -1.89 -18.11 -21.74
N SER A 269 -2.28 -17.04 -22.44
CA SER A 269 -1.38 -16.15 -23.18
C SER A 269 -0.37 -15.41 -22.29
N ILE A 270 -0.69 -15.24 -20.99
CA ILE A 270 0.17 -14.53 -20.03
C ILE A 270 1.49 -15.26 -19.76
N PHE A 271 1.54 -16.56 -20.06
CA PHE A 271 2.72 -17.42 -19.93
C PHE A 271 3.43 -17.67 -21.27
N SER A 272 3.02 -16.99 -22.34
CA SER A 272 3.70 -17.10 -23.63
C SER A 272 5.15 -16.63 -23.52
N TRP A 273 6.03 -17.22 -24.34
CA TRP A 273 7.45 -16.86 -24.37
C TRP A 273 7.71 -15.38 -24.67
N GLU A 274 6.90 -14.77 -25.53
CA GLU A 274 6.96 -13.35 -25.84
C GLU A 274 6.64 -12.50 -24.61
N ARG A 275 5.63 -12.89 -23.81
CA ARG A 275 5.28 -12.20 -22.57
C ARG A 275 6.30 -12.40 -21.45
N LEU A 276 6.84 -13.59 -21.27
CA LEU A 276 7.91 -13.81 -20.28
C LEU A 276 9.16 -12.97 -20.59
N LYS A 277 9.53 -12.83 -21.88
CA LYS A 277 10.61 -11.92 -22.30
C LYS A 277 10.28 -10.45 -22.00
N TYR A 278 9.04 -10.04 -22.23
CA TYR A 278 8.56 -8.70 -21.90
C TYR A 278 8.66 -8.42 -20.40
N TYR A 279 8.14 -9.30 -19.53
CA TYR A 279 8.22 -9.11 -18.08
C TYR A 279 9.66 -9.01 -17.58
N ARG A 280 10.56 -9.86 -18.08
CA ARG A 280 11.99 -9.78 -17.74
C ARG A 280 12.60 -8.43 -18.13
N LYS A 281 12.23 -7.92 -19.31
CA LYS A 281 12.71 -6.63 -19.80
C LYS A 281 12.22 -5.49 -18.90
N GLU A 282 10.91 -5.41 -18.64
CA GLU A 282 10.32 -4.37 -17.79
C GLU A 282 10.88 -4.40 -16.37
N LEU A 283 10.99 -5.59 -15.75
CA LEU A 283 11.58 -5.71 -14.41
C LEU A 283 13.06 -5.30 -14.39
N SER A 284 13.81 -5.58 -15.46
CA SER A 284 15.20 -5.12 -15.57
C SER A 284 15.30 -3.61 -15.73
N GLU A 285 14.38 -2.98 -16.47
CA GLU A 285 14.32 -1.53 -16.63
C GLU A 285 13.92 -0.84 -15.31
N ARG A 286 12.89 -1.34 -14.65
CA ARG A 286 12.47 -0.93 -13.30
C ARG A 286 13.59 -1.00 -12.27
N ALA A 287 14.39 -2.08 -12.28
CA ALA A 287 15.55 -2.20 -11.41
C ALA A 287 16.64 -1.16 -11.72
N LYS A 288 16.86 -0.82 -13.01
CA LYS A 288 17.81 0.23 -13.42
C LYS A 288 17.36 1.64 -12.99
N GLU A 289 16.04 1.87 -12.93
CA GLU A 289 15.46 3.12 -12.42
C GLU A 289 15.63 3.30 -10.90
N GLY A 290 16.01 2.23 -10.19
CA GLY A 290 16.30 2.25 -8.75
C GLY A 290 15.21 1.65 -7.88
N HIS A 291 14.16 1.08 -8.47
CA HIS A 291 13.19 0.28 -7.74
C HIS A 291 13.80 -1.04 -7.28
N LYS A 292 13.34 -1.53 -6.13
CA LYS A 292 13.54 -2.93 -5.74
C LYS A 292 12.49 -3.75 -6.47
N THR A 293 12.92 -4.85 -7.07
CA THR A 293 12.02 -5.73 -7.82
C THR A 293 11.77 -7.02 -7.06
N SER A 294 10.52 -7.46 -7.06
CA SER A 294 10.07 -8.68 -6.39
C SER A 294 9.08 -9.46 -7.26
N PHE A 295 8.63 -10.59 -6.72
CA PHE A 295 7.57 -11.38 -7.35
C PHE A 295 6.23 -10.63 -7.38
N THR A 296 6.01 -9.70 -6.44
CA THR A 296 4.87 -8.78 -6.46
C THR A 296 4.86 -7.92 -7.73
N ASP A 297 6.01 -7.45 -8.21
CA ASP A 297 6.08 -6.68 -9.45
C ASP A 297 5.73 -7.52 -10.69
N LEU A 298 6.17 -8.78 -10.73
CA LEU A 298 5.78 -9.71 -11.78
C LEU A 298 4.27 -9.96 -11.78
N TRP A 299 3.67 -10.15 -10.60
CA TRP A 299 2.23 -10.30 -10.46
C TRP A 299 1.47 -9.06 -10.95
N GLY A 300 1.97 -7.86 -10.67
CA GLY A 300 1.42 -6.61 -11.21
C GLY A 300 1.40 -6.57 -12.75
N LEU A 301 2.50 -6.95 -13.39
CA LEU A 301 2.58 -7.04 -14.87
C LEU A 301 1.64 -8.12 -15.44
N MET A 302 1.48 -9.24 -14.74
CA MET A 302 0.52 -10.27 -15.14
C MET A 302 -0.92 -9.78 -15.02
N LEU A 303 -1.27 -9.06 -13.94
CA LEU A 303 -2.59 -8.46 -13.76
C LEU A 303 -2.93 -7.46 -14.86
N GLU A 304 -1.98 -6.57 -15.18
CA GLU A 304 -2.10 -5.62 -16.28
C GLU A 304 -2.48 -6.33 -17.58
N PHE A 305 -1.72 -7.37 -17.94
CA PHE A 305 -1.97 -8.10 -19.17
C PHE A 305 -3.29 -8.90 -19.14
N MET A 306 -3.70 -9.42 -17.97
CA MET A 306 -4.96 -10.17 -17.84
C MET A 306 -6.21 -9.30 -17.98
N PHE A 307 -6.15 -8.03 -17.58
CA PHE A 307 -7.34 -7.18 -17.46
C PHE A 307 -7.33 -5.91 -18.32
N HIS A 308 -6.24 -5.63 -19.04
CA HIS A 308 -6.13 -4.42 -19.87
C HIS A 308 -5.53 -4.68 -21.28
N ASP A 309 -5.15 -5.92 -21.62
CA ASP A 309 -4.59 -6.36 -22.92
C ASP A 309 -3.37 -5.53 -23.44
N GLY A 310 -2.83 -4.62 -22.65
CA GLY A 310 -1.80 -3.65 -23.02
C GLY A 310 -1.20 -2.93 -21.82
N VAL A 311 -0.20 -2.09 -22.07
CA VAL A 311 0.55 -1.37 -21.03
C VAL A 311 -0.27 -0.19 -20.52
N LEU A 312 -0.52 -0.15 -19.22
CA LEU A 312 -1.12 0.99 -18.54
C LEU A 312 -0.03 1.88 -17.97
N GLU A 313 0.08 3.09 -18.50
CA GLU A 313 1.05 4.09 -18.01
C GLU A 313 0.49 4.93 -16.84
N ASN A 314 -0.77 4.73 -16.47
CA ASN A 314 -1.41 5.52 -15.42
C ASN A 314 -0.77 5.24 -14.05
N THR A 315 -0.67 6.28 -13.22
CA THR A 315 -0.15 6.18 -11.85
C THR A 315 -1.24 6.41 -10.80
N LEU A 316 -0.86 6.35 -9.51
CA LEU A 316 -1.79 6.66 -8.42
C LEU A 316 -2.07 8.17 -8.36
N SER A 317 -1.04 9.00 -8.57
CA SER A 317 -1.20 10.46 -8.58
C SER A 317 -2.08 10.95 -9.75
N ASP A 318 -2.10 10.25 -10.88
CA ASP A 318 -3.01 10.56 -12.00
C ASP A 318 -4.49 10.52 -11.59
N GLN A 319 -4.87 9.68 -10.61
CA GLN A 319 -6.24 9.59 -10.12
C GLN A 319 -6.73 10.87 -9.43
N GLN A 320 -5.84 11.82 -9.09
CA GLN A 320 -6.22 13.14 -8.59
C GLN A 320 -7.19 13.86 -9.55
N ARG A 321 -7.05 13.63 -10.87
CA ARG A 321 -7.97 14.19 -11.87
C ARG A 321 -9.43 13.79 -11.67
N ALA A 322 -9.65 12.61 -11.07
CA ALA A 322 -10.98 12.06 -10.80
C ALA A 322 -11.58 12.54 -9.47
N VAL A 323 -10.81 13.22 -8.61
CA VAL A 323 -11.29 13.62 -7.28
C VAL A 323 -11.13 15.11 -6.99
N ASN A 324 -10.27 15.83 -7.70
CA ASN A 324 -9.96 17.22 -7.40
C ASN A 324 -11.16 18.18 -7.47
N GLU A 325 -12.25 17.83 -8.17
CA GLU A 325 -13.49 18.62 -8.19
C GLU A 325 -14.59 18.06 -7.28
N GLY A 326 -14.29 17.03 -6.48
CA GLY A 326 -15.27 16.36 -5.62
C GLY A 326 -16.31 15.57 -6.40
N GLN A 327 -16.07 15.30 -7.69
CA GLN A 327 -17.01 14.65 -8.60
C GLN A 327 -17.14 13.14 -8.34
N ASN A 328 -16.07 12.47 -7.93
CA ASN A 328 -16.13 11.08 -7.47
C ASN A 328 -15.82 11.00 -5.96
N PRO A 329 -16.20 9.91 -5.27
CA PRO A 329 -15.68 9.62 -3.94
C PRO A 329 -14.15 9.52 -3.95
N LEU A 330 -13.48 9.74 -2.81
CA LEU A 330 -12.03 9.55 -2.73
C LEU A 330 -11.69 8.05 -2.63
N PRO A 331 -10.83 7.49 -3.51
CA PRO A 331 -10.41 6.11 -3.42
C PRO A 331 -9.29 5.97 -2.38
N LEU A 332 -9.41 4.97 -1.51
CA LEU A 332 -8.39 4.61 -0.52
C LEU A 332 -8.07 3.12 -0.65
N CYS A 333 -6.83 2.78 -0.99
CA CYS A 333 -6.37 1.40 -1.03
C CYS A 333 -5.58 1.07 0.24
N LEU A 334 -5.68 -0.18 0.71
CA LEU A 334 -5.07 -0.62 1.95
C LEU A 334 -4.04 -1.73 1.71
N ALA A 335 -2.88 -1.57 2.32
CA ALA A 335 -1.89 -2.63 2.53
C ALA A 335 -1.49 -2.68 4.02
N MET A 336 -0.71 -3.69 4.37
CA MET A 336 -0.12 -3.85 5.69
C MET A 336 1.40 -3.89 5.58
N ASN A 337 2.10 -3.08 6.36
CA ASN A 337 3.52 -3.25 6.61
C ASN A 337 3.72 -4.35 7.66
N VAL A 338 4.56 -5.33 7.35
CA VAL A 338 4.95 -6.42 8.24
C VAL A 338 6.47 -6.44 8.41
N LYS A 339 6.96 -7.26 9.34
CA LYS A 339 8.40 -7.47 9.53
C LYS A 339 8.89 -8.73 8.84
N ASP A 340 10.18 -8.73 8.56
CA ASP A 340 10.93 -9.84 7.97
C ASP A 340 10.86 -11.14 8.81
N ALA A 341 11.16 -12.26 8.16
CA ALA A 341 10.94 -13.69 8.43
C ALA A 341 11.16 -14.21 9.87
N ASN A 342 11.77 -13.43 10.75
CA ASN A 342 11.92 -13.79 12.17
C ASN A 342 10.67 -13.50 13.01
N ASN A 343 9.72 -12.71 12.48
CA ASN A 343 8.47 -12.38 13.16
C ASN A 343 7.27 -12.79 12.28
N SER A 344 6.26 -13.41 12.87
CA SER A 344 5.00 -13.71 12.18
C SER A 344 4.30 -12.41 11.77
N THR A 345 3.48 -12.45 10.71
CA THR A 345 2.55 -11.36 10.36
C THR A 345 1.56 -11.04 11.50
N LEU A 346 1.42 -11.95 12.47
CA LEU A 346 0.66 -11.73 13.71
C LEU A 346 1.45 -10.93 14.76
N ASP A 347 2.79 -11.02 14.74
CA ASP A 347 3.69 -10.44 15.73
C ASP A 347 4.03 -8.97 15.44
N PHE A 348 3.86 -8.53 14.19
CA PHE A 348 4.01 -7.13 13.79
C PHE A 348 3.20 -6.81 12.54
N LYS A 349 2.36 -5.77 12.63
CA LYS A 349 1.60 -5.25 11.49
C LYS A 349 1.26 -3.78 11.67
N GLU A 350 1.24 -3.05 10.56
CA GLU A 350 0.94 -1.63 10.54
C GLU A 350 0.16 -1.28 9.27
N TRP A 351 -0.94 -0.57 9.42
CA TRP A 351 -1.77 -0.18 8.27
C TRP A 351 -1.08 0.89 7.41
N CYS A 352 -0.93 0.58 6.13
CA CYS A 352 -0.43 1.47 5.10
C CYS A 352 -1.56 1.85 4.15
N GLU A 353 -1.93 3.13 4.16
CA GLU A 353 -3.01 3.70 3.37
C GLU A 353 -2.43 4.37 2.11
N PHE A 354 -3.10 4.15 0.97
CA PHE A 354 -2.78 4.76 -0.32
C PHE A 354 -3.97 5.58 -0.80
N SER A 355 -3.72 6.82 -1.16
CA SER A 355 -4.69 7.71 -1.81
C SER A 355 -4.02 8.40 -3.00
N PRO A 356 -4.78 9.03 -3.92
CA PRO A 356 -4.20 9.83 -4.99
C PRO A 356 -3.30 10.97 -4.50
N TYR A 357 -3.47 11.42 -3.25
CA TYR A 357 -2.72 12.53 -2.66
C TYR A 357 -1.48 12.09 -1.88
N GLU A 358 -1.63 11.08 -1.02
CA GLU A 358 -0.59 10.64 -0.11
C GLU A 358 -0.60 9.13 0.16
N VAL A 359 0.59 8.59 0.44
CA VAL A 359 0.81 7.25 1.02
C VAL A 359 1.25 7.41 2.48
N ARG A 360 0.64 6.65 3.38
CA ARG A 360 0.71 6.92 4.83
C ARG A 360 0.78 5.65 5.67
N LEU A 361 1.63 5.66 6.69
CA LEU A 361 1.55 4.72 7.81
C LEU A 361 0.74 5.34 8.96
N LEU A 362 -0.43 4.75 9.25
CA LEU A 362 -1.42 5.35 10.17
C LEU A 362 -0.85 5.53 11.59
N LYS A 363 -0.15 4.50 12.09
CA LYS A 363 0.43 4.45 13.44
C LYS A 363 1.34 5.63 13.76
N TYR A 364 2.14 6.08 12.79
CA TYR A 364 3.14 7.11 13.01
C TYR A 364 2.68 8.52 12.65
N GLY A 365 1.51 8.66 12.00
CA GLY A 365 1.06 9.95 11.49
C GLY A 365 2.06 10.54 10.50
N ALA A 366 2.62 9.71 9.61
CA ALA A 366 3.61 10.11 8.63
C ALA A 366 3.19 9.70 7.22
N SER A 367 3.29 10.64 6.30
CA SER A 367 2.88 10.46 4.91
C SER A 367 3.84 11.12 3.93
N ILE A 368 3.85 10.60 2.71
CA ILE A 368 4.54 11.16 1.54
C ILE A 368 3.55 11.38 0.43
N ARG A 369 3.90 12.20 -0.56
CA ARG A 369 3.09 12.32 -1.78
C ARG A 369 3.03 10.97 -2.51
N ALA A 370 1.92 10.70 -3.19
CA ALA A 370 1.72 9.45 -3.92
C ALA A 370 2.86 9.20 -4.92
N GLU A 371 3.27 10.23 -5.66
CA GLU A 371 4.31 10.14 -6.68
C GLU A 371 5.73 9.91 -6.15
N ASP A 372 5.96 10.07 -4.85
CA ASP A 372 7.27 9.84 -4.24
C ASP A 372 7.37 8.43 -3.61
N PHE A 373 6.30 7.62 -3.64
CA PHE A 373 6.33 6.24 -3.13
C PHE A 373 7.29 5.36 -3.95
N GLY A 374 8.22 4.70 -3.24
CA GLY A 374 9.33 3.96 -3.86
C GLY A 374 10.60 4.79 -4.04
N SER A 375 10.61 6.08 -3.68
CA SER A 375 11.84 6.86 -3.58
C SER A 375 12.60 6.61 -2.28
N GLU A 376 13.85 7.04 -2.22
CA GLU A 376 14.72 6.89 -1.05
C GLU A 376 14.66 8.13 -0.14
N PHE A 377 14.45 7.91 1.16
CA PHE A 377 14.36 8.97 2.16
C PHE A 377 15.34 8.76 3.31
N PHE A 378 15.72 9.87 3.95
CA PHE A 378 16.48 9.86 5.20
C PHE A 378 16.06 11.03 6.09
N MET A 379 15.70 10.75 7.34
CA MET A 379 15.25 11.76 8.31
C MET A 379 14.11 12.63 7.76
N GLY A 380 13.21 12.04 6.99
CA GLY A 380 12.06 12.74 6.39
C GLY A 380 12.37 13.60 5.16
N ARG A 381 13.58 13.51 4.59
CA ARG A 381 13.98 14.22 3.37
C ARG A 381 14.19 13.24 2.23
N LEU A 382 13.78 13.64 1.04
CA LEU A 382 13.97 12.88 -0.19
C LEU A 382 15.44 12.93 -0.60
N ILE A 383 16.12 11.77 -0.55
CA ILE A 383 17.55 11.65 -0.88
C ILE A 383 17.73 11.34 -2.36
N LYS A 384 16.93 10.41 -2.87
CA LYS A 384 16.94 10.05 -4.29
C LYS A 384 15.51 9.81 -4.75
N LYS A 385 15.10 10.63 -5.72
CA LYS A 385 13.82 10.46 -6.39
C LYS A 385 13.90 9.29 -7.37
N VAL A 386 12.92 8.41 -7.28
CA VAL A 386 12.65 7.33 -8.23
C VAL A 386 11.35 7.68 -8.97
N PRO A 387 11.19 7.32 -10.25
CA PRO A 387 9.93 7.53 -10.96
C PRO A 387 8.74 6.92 -10.21
N GLU A 388 7.57 7.56 -10.33
CA GLU A 388 6.35 7.00 -9.76
C GLU A 388 6.04 5.65 -10.41
N SER A 389 5.65 4.67 -9.60
CA SER A 389 5.31 3.34 -10.13
C SER A 389 3.99 3.39 -10.90
N LYS A 390 3.96 2.70 -12.06
CA LYS A 390 2.72 2.36 -12.76
C LYS A 390 1.72 1.71 -11.81
N LEU A 391 0.44 1.99 -11.99
CA LEU A 391 -0.63 1.53 -11.11
C LEU A 391 -0.70 0.00 -11.01
N CYS A 392 -0.29 -0.73 -12.06
CA CYS A 392 -0.25 -2.19 -12.05
C CYS A 392 0.68 -2.78 -10.97
N TYR A 393 1.79 -2.12 -10.66
CA TYR A 393 2.66 -2.55 -9.56
C TYR A 393 1.99 -2.38 -8.19
N LEU A 394 1.17 -1.32 -8.03
CA LEU A 394 0.38 -1.12 -6.81
C LEU A 394 -0.80 -2.11 -6.73
N GLN A 395 -1.45 -2.44 -7.84
CA GLN A 395 -2.45 -3.51 -7.90
C GLN A 395 -1.82 -4.87 -7.52
N GLY A 396 -0.61 -5.14 -8.01
CA GLY A 396 0.21 -6.29 -7.63
C GLY A 396 0.44 -6.31 -6.12
N LEU A 397 0.87 -5.18 -5.55
CA LEU A 397 1.09 -5.01 -4.11
C LEU A 397 -0.17 -5.25 -3.27
N TRP A 398 -1.27 -4.55 -3.59
CA TRP A 398 -2.52 -4.66 -2.82
C TRP A 398 -3.14 -6.05 -2.89
N SER A 399 -2.74 -6.88 -3.86
CA SER A 399 -3.24 -8.24 -4.08
C SER A 399 -2.13 -9.31 -4.06
N ASN A 400 -1.01 -9.07 -3.38
CA ASN A 400 0.11 -10.03 -3.35
C ASN A 400 -0.16 -11.31 -2.53
N ILE A 401 -1.38 -11.52 -2.04
CA ILE A 401 -1.87 -12.84 -1.60
C ILE A 401 -1.78 -13.90 -2.72
N PHE A 402 -1.88 -13.47 -4.00
CA PHE A 402 -1.71 -14.34 -5.15
C PHE A 402 -0.25 -14.68 -5.45
N SER A 403 0.70 -13.82 -5.04
CA SER A 403 2.13 -14.01 -5.29
C SER A 403 2.68 -15.29 -4.68
N ILE A 404 2.26 -15.63 -3.44
CA ILE A 404 2.66 -16.87 -2.76
C ILE A 404 2.06 -18.09 -3.47
N ASN A 405 0.77 -18.04 -3.82
CA ASN A 405 0.09 -19.12 -4.52
C ASN A 405 0.68 -19.39 -5.92
N LEU A 406 1.11 -18.32 -6.60
CA LEU A 406 1.76 -18.44 -7.89
C LEU A 406 3.17 -19.02 -7.76
N LEU A 407 3.94 -18.69 -6.72
CA LEU A 407 5.22 -19.36 -6.42
C LEU A 407 5.04 -20.85 -6.16
N ASP A 408 4.08 -21.27 -5.33
CA ASP A 408 3.82 -22.69 -5.05
C ASP A 408 3.36 -23.45 -6.31
N ALA A 409 2.55 -22.80 -7.15
CA ALA A 409 2.15 -23.34 -8.44
C ALA A 409 3.32 -23.40 -9.45
N TRP A 410 4.25 -22.45 -9.40
CA TRP A 410 5.41 -22.37 -10.28
C TRP A 410 6.50 -23.35 -9.87
N PHE A 411 6.79 -23.52 -8.58
CA PHE A 411 7.66 -24.56 -8.06
C PHE A 411 7.14 -25.95 -8.42
N SER A 412 5.82 -26.14 -8.41
CA SER A 412 5.19 -27.36 -8.93
C SER A 412 5.39 -27.53 -10.45
N ALA A 413 5.40 -26.43 -11.21
CA ALA A 413 5.57 -26.43 -12.68
C ALA A 413 6.99 -26.75 -13.15
N VAL A 414 8.03 -26.35 -12.41
CA VAL A 414 9.43 -26.68 -12.72
C VAL A 414 9.72 -28.18 -12.51
N SER A 415 8.83 -28.89 -11.80
CA SER A 415 8.99 -30.30 -11.44
C SER A 415 8.12 -31.30 -12.24
N SER A 416 7.21 -30.87 -13.13
CA SER A 416 6.43 -31.81 -13.94
C SER A 416 5.75 -31.20 -15.19
N GLU A 417 5.53 -32.01 -16.24
CA GLU A 417 4.74 -31.69 -17.44
C GLU A 417 3.23 -31.44 -17.15
N ASN A 418 2.80 -31.47 -15.89
CA ASN A 418 1.40 -31.35 -15.47
C ASN A 418 0.95 -29.90 -15.15
N PHE A 419 1.75 -28.88 -15.50
CA PHE A 419 1.46 -27.45 -15.29
C PHE A 419 0.00 -27.07 -15.62
N TRP A 420 -0.47 -27.46 -16.79
CA TRP A 420 -1.80 -27.08 -17.30
C TRP A 420 -2.94 -27.77 -16.58
N HIS A 421 -2.73 -29.00 -16.09
CA HIS A 421 -3.81 -29.84 -15.54
C HIS A 421 -4.30 -29.41 -14.14
N ARG A 422 -3.53 -28.57 -13.43
CA ARG A 422 -3.88 -28.10 -12.06
C ARG A 422 -4.70 -26.81 -12.04
N TRP A 423 -4.56 -25.98 -13.07
CA TRP A 423 -5.33 -24.73 -13.26
C TRP A 423 -6.58 -24.91 -14.15
N THR A 424 -6.78 -26.10 -14.73
CA THR A 424 -7.86 -26.38 -15.70
C THR A 424 -8.83 -27.50 -15.30
N ARG A 425 -8.75 -28.08 -14.09
CA ARG A 425 -9.66 -29.14 -13.62
C ARG A 425 -10.52 -28.71 -12.42
N ASP A 426 -11.82 -29.01 -12.51
CA ASP A 426 -12.90 -28.77 -11.51
C ASP A 426 -12.76 -29.51 -10.16
N ARG A 427 -11.57 -29.99 -9.79
CA ARG A 427 -11.38 -30.75 -8.55
C ARG A 427 -10.16 -30.27 -7.78
N MET A 428 -10.34 -29.17 -7.06
CA MET A 428 -9.62 -28.90 -5.83
C MET A 428 -10.61 -29.05 -4.68
N SER A 429 -10.41 -30.10 -3.88
CA SER A 429 -10.94 -30.20 -2.52
C SER A 429 -10.44 -28.99 -1.73
N GLU A 430 -11.34 -28.35 -1.00
CA GLU A 430 -11.15 -27.16 -0.16
C GLU A 430 -9.70 -26.93 0.28
N ILE A 431 -9.02 -26.01 -0.40
CA ILE A 431 -8.04 -25.18 0.29
C ILE A 431 -8.90 -24.05 0.87
N ASP A 432 -9.44 -24.31 2.06
CA ASP A 432 -10.14 -23.32 2.86
C ASP A 432 -9.23 -22.10 3.08
N GLU A 433 -9.79 -20.90 3.10
CA GLU A 433 -9.03 -19.71 3.53
C GLU A 433 -8.41 -19.93 4.93
N GLU A 434 -8.99 -20.84 5.73
CA GLU A 434 -8.43 -21.34 7.00
C GLU A 434 -7.24 -22.31 6.87
N SER A 435 -7.13 -23.15 5.83
CA SER A 435 -6.00 -24.07 5.69
C SER A 435 -4.71 -23.37 5.24
N LEU A 436 -4.83 -22.29 4.47
CA LEU A 436 -3.71 -21.38 4.12
C LEU A 436 -3.13 -20.67 5.35
N VAL A 437 -3.97 -20.33 6.33
CA VAL A 437 -3.55 -19.77 7.62
C VAL A 437 -2.95 -20.86 8.53
N ARG A 438 -3.33 -22.13 8.35
CA ARG A 438 -2.86 -23.26 9.16
C ARG A 438 -1.51 -23.82 8.70
N GLU A 439 -1.20 -23.81 7.40
CA GLU A 439 0.14 -24.20 6.89
C GLU A 439 1.26 -23.27 7.39
N LYS A 440 0.96 -21.98 7.64
CA LYS A 440 1.87 -21.05 8.33
C LYS A 440 2.15 -21.40 9.81
N ARG A 441 1.39 -22.31 10.44
CA ARG A 441 1.62 -22.74 11.83
C ARG A 441 2.68 -23.84 11.95
N SER A 442 3.05 -24.50 10.85
CA SER A 442 4.17 -25.44 10.79
C SER A 442 5.40 -24.74 10.22
N GLY A 443 6.41 -24.50 11.03
CA GLY A 443 7.69 -23.88 10.63
C GLY A 443 8.59 -24.75 9.76
N ASP A 444 8.02 -25.61 8.90
CA ASP A 444 8.78 -26.56 8.08
C ASP A 444 8.55 -26.28 6.58
N LEU A 445 9.14 -25.19 6.09
CA LEU A 445 9.39 -25.04 4.65
C LEU A 445 10.54 -25.97 4.29
N SER A 446 10.19 -27.18 3.83
CA SER A 446 11.17 -28.20 3.47
C SER A 446 12.14 -27.69 2.40
N THR A 447 13.43 -27.60 2.74
CA THR A 447 14.53 -27.35 1.81
C THR A 447 14.64 -28.53 0.85
N ARG A 448 14.05 -28.44 -0.34
CA ARG A 448 14.21 -29.44 -1.39
C ARG A 448 15.28 -29.00 -2.39
N VAL A 449 16.30 -29.84 -2.53
CA VAL A 449 17.44 -29.65 -3.44
C VAL A 449 16.99 -29.83 -4.90
N LEU A 450 17.26 -28.83 -5.74
CA LEU A 450 16.96 -28.84 -7.18
C LEU A 450 18.10 -29.48 -7.99
N THR A 451 17.76 -30.38 -8.92
CA THR A 451 18.64 -30.86 -9.98
C THR A 451 18.57 -29.96 -11.23
N PRO A 452 19.65 -29.82 -12.02
CA PRO A 452 19.72 -28.86 -13.12
C PRO A 452 19.06 -29.38 -14.41
N SER A 453 18.28 -28.56 -15.12
CA SER A 453 17.87 -28.84 -16.51
C SER A 453 17.58 -27.57 -17.33
N ASN A 454 18.11 -27.49 -18.56
CA ASN A 454 17.80 -26.62 -19.71
C ASN A 454 17.70 -25.08 -19.57
N SER A 455 18.00 -24.36 -20.66
CA SER A 455 18.00 -22.88 -20.78
C SER A 455 16.68 -22.18 -20.38
N PHE A 456 15.53 -22.87 -20.50
CA PHE A 456 14.25 -22.40 -19.98
C PHE A 456 14.29 -22.21 -18.46
N SER A 457 14.90 -23.14 -17.71
CA SER A 457 14.98 -23.04 -16.25
C SER A 457 15.88 -21.91 -15.79
N GLU A 458 16.83 -21.45 -16.60
CA GLU A 458 17.76 -20.38 -16.18
C GLU A 458 17.11 -19.01 -16.18
N THR A 459 16.34 -18.69 -17.24
CA THR A 459 15.54 -17.45 -17.27
C THR A 459 14.45 -17.46 -16.20
N LEU A 460 13.88 -18.64 -15.93
CA LEU A 460 12.87 -18.83 -14.89
C LEU A 460 13.48 -18.77 -13.48
N ARG A 461 14.67 -19.33 -13.28
CA ARG A 461 15.44 -19.26 -12.04
C ARG A 461 15.81 -17.81 -11.74
N ASP A 462 16.28 -17.05 -12.72
CA ASP A 462 16.63 -15.63 -12.54
C ASP A 462 15.44 -14.76 -12.11
N ILE A 463 14.21 -15.11 -12.50
CA ILE A 463 12.97 -14.41 -12.09
C ILE A 463 12.50 -14.86 -10.70
N VAL A 464 12.80 -16.10 -10.28
CA VAL A 464 12.28 -16.73 -9.04
C VAL A 464 13.30 -16.68 -7.88
N THR A 465 14.60 -16.52 -8.14
CA THR A 465 15.63 -16.45 -7.08
C THR A 465 15.66 -15.10 -6.35
N SER A 466 14.93 -14.08 -6.83
CA SER A 466 14.55 -12.92 -6.02
C SER A 466 13.52 -13.37 -4.99
N ARG A 467 13.95 -13.46 -3.72
CA ARG A 467 13.15 -14.00 -2.62
C ARG A 467 11.78 -13.34 -2.49
N PRO A 468 10.75 -14.03 -1.99
CA PRO A 468 9.38 -13.57 -2.17
C PRO A 468 8.87 -12.47 -1.24
N ILE A 469 9.56 -12.12 -0.14
CA ILE A 469 8.97 -11.27 0.93
C ILE A 469 10.01 -10.36 1.64
N ASP A 470 11.26 -10.27 1.18
CA ASP A 470 12.30 -9.53 1.92
C ASP A 470 12.48 -8.11 1.35
N GLY A 471 11.94 -7.08 2.03
CA GLY A 471 12.30 -5.67 1.85
C GLY A 471 12.06 -5.07 0.46
N GLU A 472 10.82 -5.15 -0.03
CA GLU A 472 10.45 -4.80 -1.42
C GLU A 472 10.32 -3.29 -1.71
N HIS A 473 10.21 -2.45 -0.68
CA HIS A 473 10.01 -1.02 -0.88
C HIS A 473 10.91 -0.19 0.04
N HIS A 474 11.50 0.87 -0.52
CA HIS A 474 12.28 1.82 0.25
C HIS A 474 11.44 2.44 1.37
N ASN A 475 11.98 2.43 2.59
CA ASN A 475 11.27 2.95 3.75
C ASN A 475 11.33 4.48 3.81
N PHE A 476 10.19 5.13 3.54
CA PHE A 476 10.10 6.59 3.62
C PHE A 476 10.24 7.14 5.05
N LEU A 477 10.15 6.30 6.10
CA LEU A 477 10.42 6.68 7.48
C LEU A 477 11.89 6.51 7.88
N LYS A 478 12.76 6.02 6.99
CA LYS A 478 14.12 5.62 7.30
C LYS A 478 14.90 6.72 8.01
N GLY A 479 15.46 6.33 9.15
CA GLY A 479 16.27 7.19 10.01
C GLY A 479 15.46 8.02 11.00
N LEU A 480 14.17 8.32 10.76
CA LEU A 480 13.37 9.06 11.75
C LEU A 480 13.43 8.36 13.11
N GLN A 481 13.43 9.16 14.17
CA GLN A 481 13.57 8.65 15.53
C GLN A 481 12.24 8.68 16.26
N MET A 482 12.05 7.78 17.22
CA MET A 482 10.88 7.82 18.09
C MET A 482 11.02 8.94 19.13
N HIS A 483 9.98 9.75 19.29
CA HIS A 483 9.91 10.76 20.33
C HIS A 483 9.92 10.09 21.72
N ARG A 484 10.52 10.72 22.74
CA ARG A 484 10.68 10.12 24.07
C ARG A 484 9.37 9.61 24.69
N THR A 485 8.26 10.27 24.39
CA THR A 485 6.92 9.97 24.93
C THR A 485 5.96 9.44 23.86
N TYR A 486 6.47 8.87 22.76
CA TYR A 486 5.65 8.39 21.65
C TYR A 486 4.54 7.41 22.11
N ASN A 487 4.85 6.57 23.10
CA ASN A 487 3.95 5.57 23.67
C ASN A 487 2.82 6.13 24.56
N GLN A 488 2.81 7.45 24.80
CA GLN A 488 1.74 8.16 25.49
C GLN A 488 0.86 8.95 24.52
N HIS A 489 1.26 9.03 23.25
CA HIS A 489 0.55 9.80 22.25
C HIS A 489 -0.71 9.06 21.81
N SER A 490 -1.89 9.66 22.03
CA SER A 490 -3.20 9.01 21.82
C SER A 490 -3.33 8.39 20.42
N ASN A 491 -2.93 9.10 19.37
CA ASN A 491 -3.02 8.56 18.01
C ASN A 491 -2.06 7.40 17.74
N PHE A 492 -0.89 7.32 18.39
CA PHE A 492 -0.02 6.16 18.26
C PHE A 492 -0.64 4.97 19.00
N CYS A 493 -1.14 5.22 20.22
CA CYS A 493 -1.80 4.21 21.04
C CYS A 493 -3.04 3.59 20.37
N SER A 494 -3.82 4.38 19.63
CA SER A 494 -4.98 3.87 18.86
C SER A 494 -4.61 2.87 17.76
N TRP A 495 -3.34 2.79 17.36
CA TRP A 495 -2.87 1.84 16.36
C TRP A 495 -1.75 0.94 16.91
N ARG A 496 -1.59 0.90 18.24
CA ARG A 496 -0.58 0.10 18.93
C ARG A 496 -1.05 -1.33 19.00
N ASP A 497 -0.44 -2.18 18.21
CA ASP A 497 -0.98 -3.50 17.91
C ASP A 497 -0.21 -4.63 18.61
N THR A 498 1.08 -4.45 18.86
CA THR A 498 1.93 -5.54 19.39
C THR A 498 2.88 -5.07 20.49
N GLU A 499 3.39 -6.01 21.29
CA GLU A 499 4.36 -5.72 22.36
C GLU A 499 5.65 -5.09 21.81
N LEU A 500 5.97 -5.33 20.54
CA LEU A 500 7.11 -4.70 19.85
C LEU A 500 6.95 -3.18 19.78
N ASP A 501 5.73 -2.65 19.82
CA ASP A 501 5.47 -1.21 19.85
C ASP A 501 5.97 -0.54 21.13
N SER A 502 6.26 -1.32 22.19
CA SER A 502 6.92 -0.85 23.42
C SER A 502 8.43 -0.62 23.24
N SER A 503 9.01 -1.12 22.16
CA SER A 503 10.45 -1.12 21.89
C SER A 503 10.77 -0.21 20.70
N PRO A 504 11.17 1.06 20.90
CA PRO A 504 11.37 2.00 19.80
C PRO A 504 12.44 1.54 18.80
N ASN A 505 13.43 0.76 19.27
CA ASN A 505 14.50 0.20 18.45
C ASN A 505 14.03 -0.91 17.49
N GLN A 506 12.79 -1.36 17.66
CA GLN A 506 12.15 -2.39 16.86
C GLN A 506 10.99 -1.79 16.04
N LEU A 507 10.91 -0.48 15.86
CA LEU A 507 9.86 0.13 15.04
C LEU A 507 10.35 0.44 13.62
N THR A 508 9.38 0.62 12.72
CA THR A 508 9.60 0.80 11.28
C THR A 508 10.56 1.94 10.92
N PRO A 509 10.65 3.07 11.63
CA PRO A 509 11.63 4.11 11.29
C PRO A 509 13.10 3.66 11.27
N LEU A 510 13.43 2.57 11.96
CA LEU A 510 14.77 1.96 11.99
C LEU A 510 14.94 0.78 11.03
N ALA A 511 13.85 0.33 10.38
CA ALA A 511 13.94 -0.68 9.33
C ALA A 511 14.58 -0.08 8.08
N GLU A 512 15.40 -0.86 7.38
CA GLU A 512 15.97 -0.45 6.09
C GLU A 512 14.87 -0.32 5.03
N ASP A 513 13.88 -1.22 5.06
CA ASP A 513 12.83 -1.36 4.05
C ASP A 513 11.45 -1.60 4.66
N LEU A 514 10.42 -1.38 3.84
CA LEU A 514 9.05 -1.79 4.10
C LEU A 514 8.78 -3.13 3.43
N CYS A 515 8.04 -3.99 4.13
CA CYS A 515 7.47 -5.21 3.56
C CYS A 515 5.96 -5.06 3.57
N LEU A 516 5.40 -4.69 2.42
CA LEU A 516 3.98 -4.41 2.30
C LEU A 516 3.26 -5.64 1.74
N VAL A 517 2.16 -6.02 2.38
CA VAL A 517 1.35 -7.20 2.03
C VAL A 517 -0.13 -6.86 1.94
N ASP A 518 -0.87 -7.69 1.23
CA ASP A 518 -2.33 -7.64 1.15
C ASP A 518 -2.96 -7.69 2.56
N SER A 519 -3.93 -6.82 2.83
CA SER A 519 -4.71 -6.84 4.08
C SER A 519 -5.36 -8.20 4.39
N ALA A 520 -5.66 -9.00 3.36
CA ALA A 520 -6.26 -10.33 3.49
C ALA A 520 -5.39 -11.32 4.30
N TYR A 521 -4.10 -11.05 4.49
CA TYR A 521 -3.24 -11.85 5.40
C TYR A 521 -3.63 -11.73 6.88
N TYR A 522 -4.46 -10.74 7.26
CA TYR A 522 -4.90 -10.55 8.64
C TYR A 522 -6.42 -10.33 8.77
N ILE A 523 -6.91 -9.17 8.31
CA ILE A 523 -8.33 -8.83 8.28
C ILE A 523 -8.65 -8.47 6.84
N ASN A 524 -9.46 -9.30 6.18
CA ASN A 524 -9.88 -9.08 4.80
C ASN A 524 -10.94 -7.97 4.70
N ALA A 525 -10.61 -6.76 5.13
CA ALA A 525 -11.48 -5.58 5.06
C ALA A 525 -10.69 -4.29 5.08
N SER A 526 -11.20 -3.28 4.37
CA SER A 526 -10.55 -1.98 4.21
C SER A 526 -11.03 -0.90 5.20
N TYR A 527 -11.44 -1.30 6.42
CA TYR A 527 -11.90 -0.37 7.46
C TYR A 527 -10.87 0.65 7.99
N PRO A 528 -9.59 0.30 8.24
CA PRO A 528 -8.66 1.16 8.98
C PRO A 528 -8.54 2.61 8.47
N PRO A 529 -8.47 2.88 7.15
CA PRO A 529 -8.52 4.23 6.61
C PRO A 529 -9.76 5.03 7.09
N LEU A 530 -10.95 4.43 7.10
CA LEU A 530 -12.21 5.09 7.45
C LEU A 530 -12.31 5.43 8.94
N LEU A 531 -11.62 4.66 9.79
CA LEU A 531 -11.66 4.81 11.26
C LEU A 531 -10.70 5.90 11.78
N ARG A 532 -9.99 6.61 10.89
CA ARG A 532 -9.20 7.79 11.27
C ARG A 532 -10.10 8.89 11.81
N LYS A 533 -9.89 9.30 13.06
CA LYS A 533 -10.65 10.37 13.74
C LYS A 533 -10.87 11.64 12.89
N PRO A 534 -9.89 12.15 12.12
CA PRO A 534 -10.12 13.34 11.30
C PRO A 534 -11.14 13.19 10.16
N ARG A 535 -11.43 11.96 9.69
CA ARG A 535 -12.42 11.73 8.62
C ARG A 535 -13.86 11.82 9.12
N LYS A 536 -14.10 11.52 10.41
CA LYS A 536 -15.43 11.59 11.05
C LYS A 536 -16.51 10.92 10.20
N VAL A 537 -16.27 9.67 9.78
CA VAL A 537 -17.22 8.91 8.97
C VAL A 537 -18.45 8.58 9.81
N ASP A 538 -19.64 8.89 9.30
CA ASP A 538 -20.91 8.68 10.02
C ASP A 538 -21.58 7.36 9.63
N VAL A 539 -21.45 6.95 8.37
CA VAL A 539 -22.07 5.74 7.83
C VAL A 539 -21.06 4.98 6.99
N ILE A 540 -20.92 3.67 7.22
CA ILE A 540 -20.10 2.77 6.41
C ILE A 540 -21.02 1.72 5.77
N LEU A 541 -21.10 1.74 4.45
CA LEU A 541 -21.68 0.67 3.64
C LEU A 541 -20.60 -0.38 3.42
N SER A 542 -20.64 -1.43 4.25
CA SER A 542 -19.67 -2.51 4.31
C SER A 542 -20.06 -3.65 3.37
N PHE A 543 -19.41 -3.78 2.22
CA PHE A 543 -19.64 -4.89 1.28
C PHE A 543 -18.60 -5.99 1.47
N ASP A 544 -19.06 -7.15 1.94
CA ASP A 544 -18.23 -8.32 2.17
C ASP A 544 -18.42 -9.35 1.05
N TYR A 545 -17.35 -9.59 0.32
CA TYR A 545 -17.30 -10.50 -0.81
C TYR A 545 -16.74 -11.88 -0.45
N GLY A 546 -16.65 -12.25 0.82
CA GLY A 546 -16.31 -13.61 1.27
C GLY A 546 -17.37 -14.63 0.85
N LEU A 547 -16.93 -15.81 0.36
CA LEU A 547 -17.86 -16.93 0.06
C LEU A 547 -18.29 -17.65 1.34
N THR A 548 -17.41 -17.68 2.34
CA THR A 548 -17.64 -18.26 3.67
C THR A 548 -17.38 -17.20 4.73
N GLY A 549 -17.86 -17.44 5.96
CA GLY A 549 -17.62 -16.52 7.06
C GLY A 549 -18.21 -15.14 6.80
N HIS A 550 -19.48 -15.07 6.41
CA HIS A 550 -20.19 -13.86 5.98
C HIS A 550 -20.06 -12.64 6.90
N PHE A 551 -19.76 -12.83 8.18
CA PHE A 551 -19.60 -11.77 9.17
C PHE A 551 -18.18 -11.67 9.74
N LYS A 552 -17.26 -12.53 9.31
CA LYS A 552 -15.91 -12.67 9.88
C LYS A 552 -15.14 -11.36 9.80
N SER A 553 -15.24 -10.64 8.68
CA SER A 553 -14.51 -9.39 8.46
C SER A 553 -14.96 -8.29 9.44
N VAL A 554 -16.26 -8.13 9.63
CA VAL A 554 -16.84 -7.11 10.54
C VAL A 554 -16.66 -7.50 12.00
N GLU A 555 -16.74 -8.79 12.36
CA GLU A 555 -16.46 -9.30 13.70
C GLU A 555 -14.99 -9.11 14.09
N GLN A 556 -14.05 -9.47 13.19
CA GLN A 556 -12.62 -9.26 13.42
C GLN A 556 -12.28 -7.79 13.54
N THR A 557 -12.91 -6.94 12.73
CA THR A 557 -12.76 -5.47 12.83
C THR A 557 -13.26 -4.95 14.16
N TYR A 558 -14.44 -5.39 14.62
CA TYR A 558 -14.96 -5.02 15.94
C TYR A 558 -14.02 -5.45 17.08
N GLN A 559 -13.50 -6.68 17.03
CA GLN A 559 -12.53 -7.16 18.01
C GLN A 559 -11.23 -6.35 18.00
N TYR A 560 -10.74 -5.99 16.80
CA TYR A 560 -9.57 -5.13 16.64
C TYR A 560 -9.84 -3.74 17.25
N CYS A 561 -10.94 -3.09 16.87
CA CYS A 561 -11.30 -1.76 17.37
C CYS A 561 -11.48 -1.73 18.88
N THR A 562 -12.10 -2.77 19.46
CA THR A 562 -12.29 -2.90 20.92
C THR A 562 -10.94 -2.96 21.64
N LYS A 563 -9.96 -3.71 21.11
CA LYS A 563 -8.60 -3.80 21.69
C LYS A 563 -7.83 -2.48 21.57
N GLN A 564 -8.09 -1.71 20.53
CA GLN A 564 -7.40 -0.46 20.19
C GLN A 564 -8.08 0.80 20.74
N ASP A 565 -9.20 0.66 21.46
CA ASP A 565 -10.05 1.76 21.91
C ASP A 565 -10.48 2.70 20.75
N ILE A 566 -10.81 2.09 19.61
CA ILE A 566 -11.39 2.76 18.44
C ILE A 566 -12.91 2.58 18.50
N CYS A 567 -13.65 3.67 18.33
CA CYS A 567 -15.12 3.65 18.30
C CYS A 567 -15.64 2.82 17.10
N PHE A 568 -16.34 1.73 17.40
CA PHE A 568 -16.96 0.84 16.42
C PHE A 568 -18.18 0.17 17.07
N PRO A 569 -19.32 0.04 16.38
CA PRO A 569 -20.51 -0.52 17.00
C PRO A 569 -20.36 -2.00 17.32
N LYS A 570 -21.06 -2.45 18.37
CA LYS A 570 -21.09 -3.86 18.76
C LYS A 570 -21.71 -4.70 17.64
N VAL A 571 -21.03 -5.79 17.29
CA VAL A 571 -21.50 -6.75 16.29
C VAL A 571 -22.18 -7.90 17.03
N VAL A 572 -23.50 -7.87 17.09
CA VAL A 572 -24.33 -8.88 17.76
C VAL A 572 -25.20 -9.58 16.71
N LEU A 573 -25.10 -10.90 16.64
CA LEU A 573 -25.80 -11.75 15.68
C LEU A 573 -26.38 -12.97 16.40
N SER A 574 -27.64 -13.31 16.10
CA SER A 574 -28.29 -14.54 16.56
C SER A 574 -27.79 -15.77 15.80
N GLU A 575 -28.01 -16.97 16.36
CA GLU A 575 -27.68 -18.22 15.69
C GLU A 575 -28.45 -18.40 14.38
N GLU A 576 -29.68 -17.90 14.30
CA GLU A 576 -30.51 -17.96 13.09
C GLU A 576 -29.93 -17.09 11.98
N GLU A 577 -29.50 -15.86 12.29
CA GLU A 577 -28.86 -14.96 11.32
C GLU A 577 -27.54 -15.52 10.81
N ARG A 578 -26.78 -16.21 11.67
CA ARG A 578 -25.55 -16.91 11.25
C ARG A 578 -25.84 -18.07 10.30
N LYS A 579 -26.91 -18.81 10.54
CA LYS A 579 -27.29 -19.97 9.72
C LYS A 579 -27.93 -19.56 8.39
N ASN A 580 -28.70 -18.49 8.40
CA ASN A 580 -29.47 -18.00 7.25
C ASN A 580 -29.22 -16.49 7.04
N PRO A 581 -28.04 -16.12 6.54
CA PRO A 581 -27.68 -14.72 6.39
C PRO A 581 -28.56 -14.01 5.35
N LYS A 582 -28.93 -12.77 5.65
CA LYS A 582 -29.71 -11.85 4.82
C LYS A 582 -28.83 -10.88 4.05
N GLU A 583 -29.41 -10.15 3.11
CA GLU A 583 -28.68 -9.27 2.21
C GLU A 583 -28.08 -8.04 2.92
N CYS A 584 -28.62 -7.60 4.06
CA CYS A 584 -28.15 -6.43 4.78
C CYS A 584 -28.40 -6.52 6.29
N TYR A 585 -27.43 -6.07 7.08
CA TYR A 585 -27.48 -5.96 8.54
C TYR A 585 -27.05 -4.57 8.98
N VAL A 586 -27.72 -4.01 9.99
CA VAL A 586 -27.40 -2.68 10.52
C VAL A 586 -26.86 -2.80 11.93
N PHE A 587 -25.63 -2.31 12.15
CA PHE A 587 -25.02 -2.21 13.47
C PHE A 587 -24.90 -0.74 13.87
N VAL A 588 -25.49 -0.40 15.03
CA VAL A 588 -25.54 0.95 15.57
C VAL A 588 -25.13 0.89 17.03
N ASP A 589 -24.34 1.88 17.47
CA ASP A 589 -24.09 2.14 18.87
C ASP A 589 -24.85 3.40 19.27
N ASP A 590 -25.94 3.25 20.00
CA ASP A 590 -26.77 4.37 20.47
C ASP A 590 -26.17 5.07 21.69
N GLU A 591 -25.26 4.40 22.41
CA GLU A 591 -24.57 4.96 23.59
C GLU A 591 -23.40 5.85 23.16
N ASN A 592 -22.78 5.54 22.02
CA ASN A 592 -21.66 6.30 21.47
C ASN A 592 -21.95 6.85 20.06
N PRO A 593 -22.45 8.10 19.94
CA PRO A 593 -22.70 8.75 18.66
C PRO A 593 -21.45 8.98 17.80
N GLU A 594 -20.23 8.89 18.36
CA GLU A 594 -18.98 8.99 17.59
C GLU A 594 -18.68 7.72 16.78
N ALA A 595 -19.29 6.58 17.13
CA ALA A 595 -19.16 5.35 16.36
C ALA A 595 -20.00 5.42 15.06
N PRO A 596 -19.44 4.99 13.91
CA PRO A 596 -20.18 5.00 12.65
C PRO A 596 -21.32 3.98 12.68
N VAL A 597 -22.41 4.29 11.97
CA VAL A 597 -23.44 3.31 11.62
C VAL A 597 -22.90 2.39 10.54
N ILE A 598 -22.90 1.07 10.77
CA ILE A 598 -22.41 0.09 9.80
C ILE A 598 -23.61 -0.60 9.15
N LEU A 599 -23.73 -0.50 7.82
CA LEU A 599 -24.61 -1.37 7.03
C LEU A 599 -23.76 -2.43 6.36
N HIS A 600 -23.86 -3.65 6.85
CA HIS A 600 -23.06 -4.78 6.40
C HIS A 600 -23.85 -5.63 5.39
N PHE A 601 -23.29 -5.78 4.20
CA PHE A 601 -23.82 -6.53 3.07
C PHE A 601 -22.94 -7.76 2.81
N PRO A 602 -23.30 -8.93 3.36
CA PRO A 602 -22.60 -10.16 3.03
C PRO A 602 -22.95 -10.63 1.61
N LEU A 603 -22.01 -11.29 0.93
CA LEU A 603 -22.26 -11.90 -0.37
C LEU A 603 -23.16 -13.13 -0.22
N VAL A 604 -24.47 -12.91 -0.30
CA VAL A 604 -25.50 -13.94 -0.17
C VAL A 604 -26.46 -13.89 -1.34
N ASN A 605 -26.96 -15.06 -1.73
CA ASN A 605 -28.02 -15.22 -2.71
C ASN A 605 -29.30 -15.72 -2.01
N ASP A 606 -29.98 -14.81 -1.31
CA ASP A 606 -31.26 -15.08 -0.61
C ASP A 606 -32.45 -14.77 -1.52
N THR A 607 -32.98 -13.53 -1.47
CA THR A 607 -34.20 -13.19 -2.22
C THR A 607 -33.96 -13.10 -3.73
N PHE A 608 -32.75 -12.81 -4.20
CA PHE A 608 -32.41 -12.71 -5.63
C PHE A 608 -32.71 -13.99 -6.44
N LYS A 609 -32.69 -15.17 -5.79
CA LYS A 609 -33.13 -16.43 -6.40
C LYS A 609 -34.55 -16.37 -6.95
N LYS A 610 -35.42 -15.62 -6.27
CA LYS A 610 -36.86 -15.53 -6.56
C LYS A 610 -37.24 -14.23 -7.29
N TYR A 611 -36.44 -13.18 -7.15
CA TYR A 611 -36.74 -11.84 -7.65
C TYR A 611 -35.63 -11.33 -8.57
N LYS A 612 -36.00 -10.72 -9.70
CA LYS A 612 -35.04 -10.11 -10.63
C LYS A 612 -34.79 -8.64 -10.37
N ALA A 613 -35.72 -7.98 -9.70
CA ALA A 613 -35.63 -6.62 -9.21
C ALA A 613 -36.45 -6.52 -7.92
N PRO A 614 -36.23 -5.51 -7.05
CA PRO A 614 -37.00 -5.36 -5.81
C PRO A 614 -38.52 -5.41 -6.08
N GLY A 615 -39.20 -6.38 -5.46
CA GLY A 615 -40.64 -6.61 -5.64
C GLY A 615 -41.06 -7.31 -6.94
N VAL A 616 -40.15 -7.59 -7.89
CA VAL A 616 -40.46 -8.20 -9.19
C VAL A 616 -40.00 -9.67 -9.23
N LYS A 617 -40.96 -10.59 -9.17
CA LYS A 617 -40.69 -12.04 -9.21
C LYS A 617 -40.17 -12.48 -10.59
N ARG A 618 -39.29 -13.48 -10.59
CA ARG A 618 -38.83 -14.17 -11.80
C ARG A 618 -39.93 -15.07 -12.36
N SER A 619 -40.01 -15.13 -13.69
CA SER A 619 -40.78 -16.18 -14.37
C SER A 619 -40.03 -17.52 -14.30
N PRO A 620 -40.69 -18.67 -14.55
CA PRO A 620 -40.04 -19.98 -14.55
C PRO A 620 -38.82 -20.08 -15.49
N ALA A 621 -38.84 -19.34 -16.61
CA ALA A 621 -37.74 -19.30 -17.57
C ALA A 621 -36.52 -18.48 -17.09
N GLU A 622 -36.70 -17.57 -16.13
CA GLU A 622 -35.66 -16.67 -15.62
C GLU A 622 -35.08 -17.14 -14.27
N LEU A 623 -35.48 -18.33 -13.78
CA LEU A 623 -35.05 -18.86 -12.48
C LEU A 623 -33.57 -19.20 -12.45
N GLU A 624 -33.01 -19.70 -13.57
CA GLU A 624 -31.61 -20.06 -13.69
C GLU A 624 -30.68 -18.85 -13.49
N ASP A 625 -31.05 -17.67 -14.02
CA ASP A 625 -30.30 -16.43 -13.82
C ASP A 625 -30.24 -15.98 -12.34
N GLY A 626 -31.18 -16.44 -11.52
CA GLY A 626 -31.21 -16.19 -10.08
C GLY A 626 -30.43 -17.22 -9.25
N ASP A 627 -30.05 -18.37 -9.82
CA ASP A 627 -29.38 -19.45 -9.10
C ASP A 627 -27.85 -19.30 -9.09
N VAL A 628 -27.38 -18.25 -8.44
CA VAL A 628 -25.95 -17.96 -8.28
C VAL A 628 -25.31 -18.95 -7.30
N HIS A 629 -24.43 -19.80 -7.79
CA HIS A 629 -23.73 -20.84 -7.01
C HIS A 629 -22.55 -20.28 -6.18
N LEU A 630 -22.84 -19.79 -4.98
CA LEU A 630 -21.83 -19.26 -4.05
C LEU A 630 -21.22 -20.30 -3.10
N THR A 631 -21.94 -21.36 -2.77
CA THR A 631 -21.61 -22.26 -1.64
C THR A 631 -21.09 -23.64 -2.04
N SER A 632 -20.97 -23.94 -3.34
CA SER A 632 -20.51 -25.26 -3.81
C SER A 632 -18.99 -25.33 -3.99
N SER A 633 -18.43 -26.54 -3.85
CA SER A 633 -17.05 -26.88 -4.25
C SER A 633 -16.79 -26.84 -5.77
N GLN A 634 -17.79 -26.37 -6.53
CA GLN A 634 -17.72 -26.09 -7.95
C GLN A 634 -18.05 -24.62 -8.25
N SER A 635 -18.15 -23.77 -7.22
CA SER A 635 -18.42 -22.35 -7.43
C SER A 635 -17.36 -21.74 -8.37
N PRO A 636 -17.78 -21.05 -9.44
CA PRO A 636 -16.86 -20.36 -10.33
C PRO A 636 -16.19 -19.18 -9.62
N TYR A 637 -16.74 -18.71 -8.50
CA TYR A 637 -16.32 -17.47 -7.84
C TYR A 637 -15.16 -17.65 -6.87
N ARG A 638 -14.39 -18.74 -6.94
CA ARG A 638 -13.27 -19.00 -6.04
C ARG A 638 -12.15 -17.96 -6.18
N LEU A 639 -11.38 -17.77 -5.10
CA LEU A 639 -10.32 -16.76 -5.04
C LEU A 639 -9.33 -16.88 -6.20
N LEU A 640 -8.83 -18.10 -6.44
CA LEU A 640 -7.84 -18.40 -7.48
C LEU A 640 -8.42 -18.49 -8.89
N ASN A 641 -9.75 -18.41 -9.05
CA ASN A 641 -10.33 -18.43 -10.39
C ASN A 641 -10.32 -17.02 -11.00
N LEU A 642 -9.50 -16.86 -12.04
CA LEU A 642 -9.30 -15.59 -12.75
C LEU A 642 -10.10 -15.51 -14.06
N THR A 643 -10.83 -16.57 -14.43
CA THR A 643 -11.63 -16.64 -15.66
C THR A 643 -13.05 -17.06 -15.34
N TYR A 644 -14.03 -16.20 -15.67
CA TYR A 644 -15.45 -16.53 -15.54
C TYR A 644 -16.08 -16.66 -16.92
N SER A 645 -17.13 -17.49 -17.05
CA SER A 645 -18.02 -17.33 -18.19
C SER A 645 -18.75 -15.99 -18.11
N GLU A 646 -19.15 -15.42 -19.24
CA GLU A 646 -19.96 -14.20 -19.25
C GLU A 646 -21.24 -14.36 -18.41
N HIS A 647 -21.84 -15.56 -18.45
CA HIS A 647 -23.00 -15.89 -17.63
C HIS A 647 -22.70 -15.78 -16.13
N SER A 648 -21.60 -16.38 -15.66
CA SER A 648 -21.20 -16.30 -14.24
C SER A 648 -20.87 -14.87 -13.84
N PHE A 649 -20.19 -14.12 -14.70
CA PHE A 649 -19.91 -12.71 -14.47
C PHE A 649 -21.20 -11.90 -14.30
N ASN A 650 -22.17 -12.09 -15.20
CA ASN A 650 -23.45 -11.38 -15.17
C ASN A 650 -24.33 -11.77 -13.98
N GLN A 651 -24.32 -13.05 -13.60
CA GLN A 651 -25.03 -13.51 -12.40
C GLN A 651 -24.51 -12.82 -11.14
N LEU A 652 -23.19 -12.80 -10.93
CA LEU A 652 -22.60 -12.17 -9.75
C LEU A 652 -22.76 -10.63 -9.75
N LEU A 653 -22.60 -10.00 -10.92
CA LEU A 653 -22.87 -8.58 -11.12
C LEU A 653 -24.32 -8.23 -10.74
N SER A 654 -25.28 -8.98 -11.27
CA SER A 654 -26.71 -8.75 -11.06
C SER A 654 -27.13 -9.01 -9.62
N LEU A 655 -26.56 -10.04 -8.98
CA LEU A 655 -26.82 -10.36 -7.58
C LEU A 655 -26.43 -9.19 -6.66
N THR A 656 -25.20 -8.70 -6.83
CA THR A 656 -24.65 -7.63 -5.97
C THR A 656 -25.33 -6.28 -6.24
N GLU A 657 -25.67 -6.01 -7.49
CA GLU A 657 -26.53 -4.88 -7.87
C GLU A 657 -27.92 -4.97 -7.18
N TYR A 658 -28.56 -6.13 -7.24
CA TYR A 658 -29.87 -6.37 -6.65
C TYR A 658 -29.84 -6.21 -5.13
N ASN A 659 -28.86 -6.80 -4.44
CA ASN A 659 -28.78 -6.77 -2.98
C ASN A 659 -28.72 -5.33 -2.45
N VAL A 660 -28.03 -4.42 -3.16
CA VAL A 660 -28.05 -2.98 -2.83
C VAL A 660 -29.43 -2.37 -3.04
N GLN A 661 -30.03 -2.56 -4.23
CA GLN A 661 -31.32 -1.97 -4.56
C GLN A 661 -32.44 -2.45 -3.64
N ASN A 662 -32.43 -3.74 -3.29
CA ASN A 662 -33.44 -4.37 -2.43
C ASN A 662 -33.39 -3.87 -0.99
N ASN A 663 -32.25 -3.31 -0.55
CA ASN A 663 -32.06 -2.79 0.80
C ASN A 663 -31.89 -1.27 0.85
N LYS A 664 -32.32 -0.57 -0.21
CA LYS A 664 -32.26 0.88 -0.31
C LYS A 664 -32.87 1.58 0.91
N ASP A 665 -34.00 1.09 1.42
CA ASP A 665 -34.71 1.73 2.54
C ASP A 665 -33.88 1.70 3.84
N LEU A 666 -33.13 0.62 4.09
CA LEU A 666 -32.21 0.55 5.23
C LEU A 666 -31.06 1.56 5.10
N ILE A 667 -30.53 1.74 3.88
CA ILE A 667 -29.50 2.76 3.60
C ILE A 667 -30.06 4.16 3.87
N LEU A 668 -31.27 4.46 3.41
CA LEU A 668 -31.93 5.74 3.66
C LEU A 668 -32.19 5.96 5.16
N GLN A 669 -32.58 4.91 5.89
CA GLN A 669 -32.74 4.99 7.34
C GLN A 669 -31.43 5.35 8.05
N ALA A 670 -30.32 4.71 7.69
CA ALA A 670 -29.02 5.03 8.25
C ALA A 670 -28.57 6.46 7.96
N PHE A 671 -28.86 6.98 6.75
CA PHE A 671 -28.59 8.38 6.42
C PHE A 671 -29.41 9.35 7.28
N ARG A 672 -30.68 9.02 7.59
CA ARG A 672 -31.49 9.81 8.53
C ARG A 672 -30.89 9.80 9.93
N THR A 673 -30.50 8.63 10.45
CA THR A 673 -29.84 8.51 11.76
C THR A 673 -28.56 9.34 11.83
N ALA A 674 -27.71 9.28 10.81
CA ALA A 674 -26.48 10.08 10.74
C ALA A 674 -26.77 11.59 10.71
N LEU A 675 -27.77 12.01 9.93
CA LEU A 675 -28.19 13.41 9.87
C LEU A 675 -28.73 13.92 11.21
N GLU A 676 -29.54 13.12 11.91
CA GLU A 676 -30.04 13.44 13.25
C GLU A 676 -28.89 13.59 14.25
N ARG A 677 -27.94 12.65 14.27
CA ARG A 677 -26.73 12.73 15.12
C ARG A 677 -25.94 14.03 14.87
N ARG A 678 -25.75 14.40 13.61
CA ARG A 678 -25.06 15.65 13.22
C ARG A 678 -25.81 16.89 13.71
N LYS A 679 -27.13 16.96 13.49
CA LYS A 679 -27.96 18.08 13.95
C LYS A 679 -27.94 18.24 15.47
N HIS A 680 -28.02 17.13 16.21
CA HIS A 680 -27.90 17.15 17.66
C HIS A 680 -26.52 17.64 18.14
N ALA A 681 -25.44 17.18 17.51
CA ALA A 681 -24.08 17.63 17.83
C ALA A 681 -23.90 19.14 17.58
N VAL A 682 -24.45 19.67 16.48
CA VAL A 682 -24.42 21.10 16.15
C VAL A 682 -25.20 21.93 17.17
N ALA A 683 -26.40 21.48 17.55
CA ALA A 683 -27.22 22.16 18.56
C ALA A 683 -26.57 22.14 19.96
N ALA A 684 -25.91 21.04 20.33
CA ALA A 684 -25.17 20.95 21.59
C ALA A 684 -23.97 21.91 21.63
N ALA A 685 -23.25 22.05 20.50
CA ALA A 685 -22.13 22.97 20.40
C ALA A 685 -22.54 24.45 20.48
N SER A 686 -23.69 24.83 19.89
CA SER A 686 -24.22 26.20 19.96
C SER A 686 -24.85 26.54 21.31
N GLY A 687 -25.44 25.57 22.01
CA GLY A 687 -25.98 25.79 23.36
C GLY A 687 -24.90 26.08 24.43
N ASN A 688 -23.67 25.56 24.24
CA ASN A 688 -22.55 25.79 25.15
C ASN A 688 -21.83 27.13 24.92
N SER A 689 -21.96 27.76 23.74
CA SER A 689 -21.35 29.08 23.48
C SER A 689 -22.10 30.26 24.13
N HIS A 690 -23.34 30.05 24.56
CA HIS A 690 -24.16 31.05 25.26
C HIS A 690 -24.07 30.98 26.80
N ARG A 691 -23.22 30.09 27.35
CA ARG A 691 -23.00 29.91 28.80
C ARG A 691 -21.63 30.40 29.30
N HIS A 692 -20.88 31.13 28.48
CA HIS A 692 -19.63 31.77 28.87
C HIS A 692 -19.69 33.29 28.83
#